data_AF-A0A433PSC4-F1
#
_entry.id   AF-A0A433PSC4-F1
#
_cell.length_a   1.000
_cell.length_b   1.000
_cell.length_c   1.000
_cell.angle_alpha   90.00
_cell.angle_beta   90.00
_cell.angle_gamma   90.00
#
_symmetry.space_group_name_H-M   'P 1'
#
loop_
_entity.id
_entity.type
_entity.pdbx_description
1 polymer ?
#
loop_
_entity_poly.entity_id
_entity_poly.type
_entity_poly.pdbx_seq_one_letter_code
_entity_poly.pdbx_strand_id
1 'polypeptide(L)'
;MAQMTNLLKFQGHNYFRQRLVLATLSGRPLRIDNIRSEDDNPGLRDFEASFLRLLEKLTNGSVIEISYTGTTIVYKPGVITGGKISHDCGVARSIGYFLEAIIALAPFAKTPVHLILTGITSDNVDLSVDTLRTVTLPQLKRFGVEDGLELKIIKRGAPPLGGGEILFHCPNVRQLRPVQFTDEGRIKRIRGIAYCTRVSPQTANRLVDSARSVLNRYIPDVYIYTDVYKGPESGKSPGFALSLVAESTTNALLSAECAAEKGETPEDIGRIAAKTLLAEVQRGGCVDSANQWLNLLFMVLGPEDVSKMKFGRLTAFSVPSTCLSIRIQYLRDLKDFFGVAFKLKPDPASQTITMACLGIESNTFSNPFVVRFLSTKTMPTKCEERSSTIASTRELDDLAQLSSELNQTSSSDQKKVILARHSECLPLLKRIYDPDEMFNISSAHVQSFLEKQADKQLTPAASHVENITNLSSLLTVLSSRTLIGNAALEAVARFVTTNCRNDAQRETFYRVLDKNMKMGISVATINSVFPGSISTFKVALAKTFKDEAELTRILTSNKGDVTDWYASRKVDGLRCLTMLQSIDPHVKNRTADWKVQFFSRTGKALVTLGKVEETIKQSILAFGKDAKKDELVVKAQDFLQNARDSGGFVLDGEMCVLESGAGDGEDWKENFQLTMQVCRTGGHSVLNPAYFVFDCLTMEEFMSGKGQRSFAERLDILKELLKMARPDRIVQMLEQKNLSSREELESMISTAISKGWEGVILRKNVGRNLLKVKQWNDAEYIVKDMEIGMMRIPDTGIDSKVVTAVFIEHKDEPTSTSRIFSCRPNSGNKVGVGSGFSLSQRVRYAERPDLILGKPITVRYFAESKTQTSKKKRNAKNSEDAEDEAVMSLRFPTVKMVYEDGVRDV
;
A
#
# COMPACT_ATOMS: atom_id res chain seq x y z
N MET A 1 17.41 -0.69 52.71
CA MET A 1 17.55 -1.28 51.36
C MET A 1 16.67 -0.51 50.37
N ALA A 2 17.11 0.67 49.95
CA ALA A 2 16.35 1.55 49.05
C ALA A 2 17.30 2.13 48.00
N GLN A 3 17.66 1.35 46.98
CA GLN A 3 18.44 1.79 45.81
C GLN A 3 18.19 0.89 44.58
N MET A 4 16.91 0.61 44.26
CA MET A 4 16.50 -0.06 43.01
C MET A 4 15.38 0.72 42.31
N THR A 5 15.51 2.04 42.15
CA THR A 5 14.40 2.90 41.67
C THR A 5 14.63 3.62 40.34
N ASN A 6 15.61 3.27 39.49
CA ASN A 6 15.69 3.85 38.13
C ASN A 6 16.48 3.02 37.08
N LEU A 7 16.22 1.70 36.98
CA LEU A 7 16.76 0.87 35.88
C LEU A 7 15.89 1.02 34.63
N LEU A 8 16.44 1.58 33.55
CA LEU A 8 15.75 1.66 32.26
C LEU A 8 15.73 0.30 31.57
N LYS A 9 14.57 -0.13 31.07
CA LYS A 9 14.42 -1.43 30.39
C LYS A 9 14.09 -1.22 28.92
N PHE A 10 14.88 -1.84 28.04
CA PHE A 10 14.68 -1.84 26.60
C PHE A 10 14.59 -3.29 26.10
N GLN A 11 14.03 -3.45 24.91
CA GLN A 11 13.94 -4.75 24.24
C GLN A 11 14.55 -4.69 22.84
N GLY A 12 15.12 -5.82 22.41
CA GLY A 12 15.68 -6.01 21.08
C GLY A 12 17.10 -5.48 20.90
N HIS A 13 17.67 -5.78 19.73
CA HIS A 13 19.05 -5.40 19.37
C HIS A 13 19.15 -4.09 18.56
N ASN A 14 18.01 -3.50 18.18
CA ASN A 14 18.00 -2.23 17.45
C ASN A 14 18.49 -1.08 18.34
N TYR A 15 19.25 -0.15 17.75
CA TYR A 15 19.85 1.01 18.42
C TYR A 15 20.75 0.67 19.61
N PHE A 16 21.33 -0.54 19.63
CA PHE A 16 22.15 -1.04 20.72
C PHE A 16 23.26 -0.05 21.11
N ARG A 17 24.05 0.40 20.12
CA ARG A 17 25.13 1.37 20.35
C ARG A 17 24.63 2.72 20.86
N GLN A 18 23.55 3.24 20.30
CA GLN A 18 23.01 4.55 20.70
C GLN A 18 22.48 4.50 22.14
N ARG A 19 21.74 3.45 22.52
CA ARG A 19 21.23 3.28 23.89
C ARG A 19 22.36 3.18 24.92
N LEU A 20 23.44 2.48 24.60
CA LEU A 20 24.62 2.40 25.47
C LEU A 20 25.34 3.76 25.60
N VAL A 21 25.46 4.50 24.51
CA VAL A 21 26.00 5.87 24.52
C VAL A 21 25.12 6.79 25.37
N LEU A 22 23.80 6.76 25.20
CA LEU A 22 22.84 7.54 25.98
C LEU A 22 22.87 7.19 27.47
N ALA A 23 22.99 5.90 27.84
CA ALA A 23 23.18 5.50 29.23
C ALA A 23 24.49 6.03 29.81
N THR A 24 25.58 5.94 29.05
CA THR A 24 26.89 6.44 29.48
C THR A 24 26.88 7.94 29.72
N LEU A 25 26.20 8.69 28.86
CA LEU A 25 26.08 10.15 28.99
C LEU A 25 25.10 10.57 30.09
N SER A 26 23.97 9.87 30.25
CA SER A 26 23.00 10.18 31.30
C SER A 26 23.38 9.67 32.69
N GLY A 27 24.35 8.75 32.79
CA GLY A 27 24.70 8.06 34.03
C GLY A 27 23.61 7.12 34.54
N ARG A 28 22.61 6.78 33.72
CA ARG A 28 21.48 5.93 34.11
C ARG A 28 21.73 4.47 33.74
N PRO A 29 21.54 3.52 34.68
CA PRO A 29 21.69 2.10 34.37
C PRO A 29 20.58 1.63 33.43
N LEU A 30 20.94 0.79 32.45
CA LEU A 30 20.01 0.20 31.50
C LEU A 30 20.07 -1.33 31.53
N ARG A 31 18.98 -1.96 31.12
CA ARG A 31 18.86 -3.39 30.84
C ARG A 31 18.23 -3.56 29.46
N ILE A 32 18.86 -4.36 28.61
CA ILE A 32 18.32 -4.73 27.29
C ILE A 32 17.99 -6.21 27.32
N ASP A 33 16.72 -6.54 27.12
CA ASP A 33 16.21 -7.91 27.04
C ASP A 33 15.89 -8.31 25.60
N ASN A 34 15.80 -9.61 25.33
CA ASN A 34 15.42 -10.19 24.04
C ASN A 34 16.31 -9.78 22.85
N ILE A 35 17.63 -9.82 23.04
CA ILE A 35 18.59 -9.62 21.95
C ILE A 35 18.61 -10.88 21.08
N ARG A 36 17.97 -10.81 19.90
CA ARG A 36 17.94 -11.88 18.89
C ARG A 36 17.49 -13.24 19.44
N SER A 37 16.48 -13.25 20.31
CA SER A 37 15.97 -14.50 20.88
C SER A 37 15.34 -15.45 19.86
N GLU A 38 14.97 -14.93 18.68
CA GLU A 38 14.32 -15.67 17.59
C GLU A 38 15.31 -16.13 16.48
N ASP A 39 16.58 -15.71 16.54
CA ASP A 39 17.60 -16.09 15.54
C ASP A 39 18.21 -17.47 15.87
N ASP A 40 18.67 -18.21 14.85
CA ASP A 40 19.41 -19.47 14.99
C ASP A 40 20.64 -19.35 15.90
N ASN A 41 21.27 -18.18 15.91
CA ASN A 41 22.37 -17.82 16.80
C ASN A 41 21.90 -16.72 17.76
N PRO A 42 21.28 -17.08 18.90
CA PRO A 42 20.67 -16.11 19.79
C PRO A 42 21.72 -15.29 20.55
N GLY A 43 21.35 -14.06 20.90
CA GLY A 43 22.16 -13.17 21.74
C GLY A 43 23.00 -12.13 20.99
N LEU A 44 24.03 -11.65 21.70
CA LEU A 44 24.97 -10.65 21.21
C LEU A 44 25.85 -11.19 20.09
N ARG A 45 26.15 -10.35 19.10
CA ARG A 45 27.14 -10.64 18.07
C ARG A 45 28.54 -10.21 18.52
N ASP A 46 29.56 -10.75 17.88
CA ASP A 46 30.97 -10.46 18.22
C ASP A 46 31.32 -8.97 18.18
N PHE A 47 30.76 -8.22 17.22
CA PHE A 47 30.98 -6.77 17.11
C PHE A 47 30.30 -5.98 18.24
N GLU A 48 29.17 -6.45 18.77
CA GLU A 48 28.49 -5.84 19.92
C GLU A 48 29.25 -6.13 21.22
N ALA A 49 29.73 -7.37 21.39
CA ALA A 49 30.60 -7.74 22.50
C ALA A 49 31.93 -6.97 22.46
N SER A 50 32.52 -6.80 21.27
CA SER A 50 33.71 -5.97 21.06
C SER A 50 33.44 -4.50 21.40
N PHE A 51 32.26 -3.98 21.07
CA PHE A 51 31.86 -2.62 21.41
C PHE A 51 31.69 -2.42 22.91
N LEU A 52 31.10 -3.39 23.62
CA LEU A 52 31.02 -3.38 25.09
C LEU A 52 32.41 -3.34 25.75
N ARG A 53 33.35 -4.16 25.25
CA ARG A 53 34.76 -4.14 25.72
C ARG A 53 35.44 -2.79 25.44
N LEU A 54 35.13 -2.15 24.31
CA LEU A 54 35.65 -0.81 24.00
C LEU A 54 35.08 0.23 24.96
N LEU A 55 33.79 0.14 25.30
CA LEU A 55 33.14 1.03 26.24
C LEU A 55 33.76 0.91 27.64
N GLU A 56 33.99 -0.33 28.10
CA GLU A 56 34.68 -0.63 29.36
C GLU A 56 36.11 -0.06 29.42
N LYS A 57 36.86 -0.07 28.30
CA LYS A 57 38.19 0.57 28.23
C LYS A 57 38.12 2.10 28.30
N LEU A 58 37.04 2.71 27.82
CA LEU A 58 36.87 4.16 27.77
C LEU A 58 36.37 4.74 29.10
N THR A 59 35.54 3.99 29.82
CA THR A 59 34.89 4.40 31.06
C THR A 59 35.49 3.71 32.27
N ASN A 60 35.64 4.43 33.38
CA ASN A 60 36.06 3.85 34.66
C ASN A 60 34.84 3.59 35.55
N GLY A 61 34.76 2.38 36.14
CA GLY A 61 33.68 1.98 37.05
C GLY A 61 32.38 1.55 36.34
N SER A 62 32.41 1.30 35.04
CA SER A 62 31.29 0.67 34.33
C SER A 62 31.19 -0.81 34.69
N VAL A 63 29.97 -1.29 34.93
CA VAL A 63 29.71 -2.73 35.16
C VAL A 63 28.79 -3.24 34.06
N ILE A 64 29.27 -4.24 33.32
CA ILE A 64 28.53 -4.90 32.24
C ILE A 64 28.27 -6.35 32.68
N GLU A 65 27.01 -6.69 32.88
CA GLU A 65 26.57 -8.05 33.22
C GLU A 65 25.84 -8.64 32.00
N ILE A 66 26.39 -9.72 31.44
CA ILE A 66 25.82 -10.44 30.29
C ILE A 66 25.20 -11.75 30.79
N SER A 67 23.98 -12.08 30.35
CA SER A 67 23.38 -13.37 30.68
C SER A 67 24.16 -14.53 30.06
N TYR A 68 24.02 -15.73 30.62
CA TYR A 68 24.67 -16.94 30.08
C TYR A 68 24.34 -17.17 28.60
N THR A 69 23.11 -16.85 28.20
CA THR A 69 22.60 -16.96 26.82
C THR A 69 22.96 -15.77 25.92
N GLY A 70 23.53 -14.70 26.46
CA GLY A 70 23.82 -13.46 25.72
C GLY A 70 22.58 -12.69 25.22
N THR A 71 21.36 -13.13 25.56
CA THR A 71 20.09 -12.52 25.14
C THR A 71 19.68 -11.32 25.99
N THR A 72 20.29 -11.17 27.16
CA THR A 72 20.06 -10.04 28.07
C THR A 72 21.39 -9.42 28.47
N ILE A 73 21.43 -8.08 28.50
CA ILE A 73 22.52 -7.33 29.13
C ILE A 73 22.00 -6.36 30.17
N VAL A 74 22.77 -6.15 31.24
CA VAL A 74 22.61 -5.06 32.18
C VAL A 74 23.88 -4.22 32.14
N TYR A 75 23.72 -2.93 31.83
CA TYR A 75 24.82 -1.98 31.74
C TYR A 75 24.63 -0.90 32.79
N LYS A 76 25.58 -0.83 33.73
CA LYS A 76 25.69 0.24 34.72
C LYS A 76 26.82 1.17 34.28
N PRO A 77 26.52 2.38 33.79
CA PRO A 77 27.52 3.28 33.25
C PRO A 77 28.48 3.79 34.33
N GLY A 78 29.75 3.95 33.95
CA GLY A 78 30.80 4.57 34.77
C GLY A 78 31.11 6.00 34.32
N VAL A 79 32.22 6.56 34.82
CA VAL A 79 32.69 7.90 34.44
C VAL A 79 33.60 7.81 33.22
N ILE A 80 33.42 8.71 32.25
CA ILE A 80 34.22 8.76 31.03
C ILE A 80 35.61 9.34 31.36
N THR A 81 36.64 8.48 31.43
CA THR A 81 38.01 8.91 31.75
C THR A 81 38.80 9.36 30.52
N GLY A 82 38.63 8.66 29.40
CA GLY A 82 39.44 8.88 28.19
C GLY A 82 40.85 8.29 28.30
N GLY A 83 41.82 8.87 27.60
CA GLY A 83 43.21 8.45 27.58
C GLY A 83 43.65 7.70 26.32
N LYS A 84 44.79 6.99 26.40
CA LYS A 84 45.35 6.20 25.29
C LYS A 84 44.75 4.80 25.27
N ILE A 85 44.01 4.47 24.22
CA ILE A 85 43.28 3.21 24.11
C ILE A 85 43.61 2.57 22.76
N SER A 86 43.90 1.27 22.78
CA SER A 86 44.03 0.45 21.57
C SER A 86 42.96 -0.63 21.55
N HIS A 87 42.29 -0.78 20.42
CA HIS A 87 41.21 -1.74 20.25
C HIS A 87 41.17 -2.34 18.84
N ASP A 88 40.94 -3.65 18.81
CA ASP A 88 40.73 -4.41 17.58
C ASP A 88 39.22 -4.60 17.35
N CYS A 89 38.75 -4.03 16.24
CA CYS A 89 37.35 -4.06 15.84
C CYS A 89 36.96 -5.38 15.15
N GLY A 90 37.95 -6.18 14.72
CA GLY A 90 37.73 -7.38 13.93
C GLY A 90 37.28 -7.09 12.49
N VAL A 91 36.58 -8.06 11.88
CA VAL A 91 36.19 -8.05 10.46
C VAL A 91 34.67 -8.05 10.21
N ALA A 92 33.84 -8.14 11.25
CA ALA A 92 32.39 -8.26 11.09
C ALA A 92 31.68 -6.94 10.73
N ARG A 93 32.25 -5.80 11.15
CA ARG A 93 31.75 -4.44 10.94
C ARG A 93 32.91 -3.49 10.72
N SER A 94 32.64 -2.33 10.12
CA SER A 94 33.69 -1.34 9.86
C SER A 94 34.11 -0.62 11.14
N ILE A 95 35.30 -0.03 11.14
CA ILE A 95 35.80 0.82 12.21
C ILE A 95 34.83 2.00 12.46
N GLY A 96 34.11 2.44 11.44
CA GLY A 96 33.14 3.53 11.58
C GLY A 96 32.02 3.20 12.56
N TYR A 97 31.58 1.94 12.65
CA TYR A 97 30.59 1.50 13.63
C TYR A 97 30.97 1.86 15.07
N PHE A 98 32.25 1.65 15.41
CA PHE A 98 32.80 1.91 16.74
C PHE A 98 33.14 3.38 16.91
N LEU A 99 33.84 3.97 15.93
CA LEU A 99 34.33 5.34 16.01
C LEU A 99 33.19 6.35 16.14
N GLU A 100 32.09 6.13 15.44
CA GLU A 100 30.88 6.97 15.49
C GLU A 100 30.31 7.09 16.92
N ALA A 101 30.26 5.98 17.66
CA ALA A 101 29.81 5.99 19.06
C ALA A 101 30.84 6.63 20.01
N ILE A 102 32.14 6.48 19.73
CA ILE A 102 33.19 7.11 20.55
C ILE A 102 33.23 8.62 20.29
N ILE A 103 33.01 9.08 19.07
CA ILE A 103 32.90 10.52 18.74
C ILE A 103 31.81 11.20 19.57
N ALA A 104 30.70 10.52 19.86
CA ALA A 104 29.65 11.03 20.73
C ALA A 104 30.08 11.17 22.20
N LEU A 105 31.00 10.33 22.68
CA LEU A 105 31.46 10.29 24.08
C LEU A 105 32.73 11.11 24.33
N ALA A 106 33.63 11.16 23.35
CA ALA A 106 34.99 11.66 23.50
C ALA A 106 35.08 13.13 23.97
N PRO A 107 34.23 14.08 23.53
CA PRO A 107 34.26 15.46 24.01
C PRO A 107 34.03 15.58 25.52
N PHE A 108 33.32 14.63 26.13
CA PHE A 108 32.95 14.65 27.56
C PHE A 108 33.91 13.87 28.47
N ALA A 109 35.03 13.39 27.93
CA ALA A 109 36.03 12.66 28.69
C ALA A 109 36.82 13.57 29.64
N LYS A 110 37.26 13.03 30.79
CA LYS A 110 38.15 13.73 31.73
C LYS A 110 39.49 14.11 31.09
N THR A 111 40.08 13.18 30.35
CA THR A 111 41.36 13.37 29.65
C THR A 111 41.15 13.23 28.14
N PRO A 112 41.97 13.90 27.31
CA PRO A 112 41.90 13.76 25.86
C PRO A 112 41.98 12.30 25.42
N VAL A 113 41.15 11.94 24.43
CA VAL A 113 41.09 10.56 23.92
C VAL A 113 42.11 10.42 22.80
N HIS A 114 42.96 9.40 22.92
CA HIS A 114 43.89 8.95 21.89
C HIS A 114 43.58 7.49 21.57
N LEU A 115 42.82 7.26 20.51
CA LEU A 115 42.29 5.95 20.18
C LEU A 115 42.97 5.39 18.92
N ILE A 116 43.51 4.18 19.04
CA ILE A 116 44.03 3.40 17.91
C ILE A 116 43.03 2.28 17.63
N LEU A 117 42.36 2.33 16.48
CA LEU A 117 41.45 1.28 16.03
C LEU A 117 42.06 0.53 14.86
N THR A 118 41.96 -0.80 14.92
CA THR A 118 42.38 -1.70 13.83
C THR A 118 41.19 -2.51 13.32
N GLY A 119 41.11 -2.73 12.00
CA GLY A 119 39.96 -3.41 11.38
C GLY A 119 39.71 -3.01 9.93
N ILE A 120 38.45 -3.07 9.50
CA ILE A 120 38.00 -2.66 8.16
C ILE A 120 37.70 -1.16 8.14
N THR A 121 38.24 -0.41 7.20
CA THR A 121 38.13 1.06 7.16
C THR A 121 36.91 1.59 6.40
N SER A 122 36.32 0.78 5.51
CA SER A 122 35.18 1.21 4.69
C SER A 122 34.33 0.01 4.31
N ASP A 123 33.03 0.21 4.34
CA ASP A 123 31.99 -0.79 4.05
C ASP A 123 30.76 -0.06 3.46
N ASN A 124 29.77 -0.81 2.97
CA ASN A 124 28.49 -0.28 2.51
C ASN A 124 27.43 -0.17 3.61
N VAL A 125 27.64 -0.82 4.76
CA VAL A 125 26.67 -0.85 5.87
C VAL A 125 26.89 0.30 6.86
N ASP A 126 28.15 0.54 7.23
CA ASP A 126 28.57 1.51 8.24
C ASP A 126 29.31 2.70 7.60
N LEU A 127 29.38 3.82 8.31
CA LEU A 127 30.09 5.00 7.83
C LEU A 127 31.57 4.73 7.57
N SER A 128 32.09 5.18 6.43
CA SER A 128 33.54 5.11 6.19
C SER A 128 34.33 6.11 7.03
N VAL A 129 35.60 5.80 7.27
CA VAL A 129 36.53 6.70 7.96
C VAL A 129 36.72 8.03 7.22
N ASP A 130 36.56 8.05 5.89
CA ASP A 130 36.63 9.29 5.11
C ASP A 130 35.46 10.21 5.41
N THR A 131 34.24 9.67 5.37
CA THR A 131 33.02 10.43 5.67
C THR A 131 33.04 10.95 7.11
N LEU A 132 33.51 10.14 8.06
CA LEU A 132 33.71 10.60 9.44
C LEU A 132 34.70 11.77 9.51
N ARG A 133 35.83 11.69 8.79
CA ARG A 133 36.85 12.74 8.74
C ARG A 133 36.35 14.03 8.09
N THR A 134 35.67 13.94 6.96
CA THR A 134 35.30 15.11 6.13
C THR A 134 33.97 15.73 6.51
N VAL A 135 33.06 15.00 7.14
CA VAL A 135 31.70 15.49 7.45
C VAL A 135 31.43 15.49 8.96
N THR A 136 31.63 14.37 9.64
CA THR A 136 31.29 14.25 11.06
C THR A 136 32.19 15.14 11.93
N LEU A 137 33.51 15.17 11.72
CA LEU A 137 34.41 16.02 12.53
C LEU A 137 34.13 17.52 12.32
N PRO A 138 33.94 18.05 11.10
CA PRO A 138 33.53 19.45 10.92
C PRO A 138 32.19 19.80 11.56
N GLN A 139 31.25 18.85 11.67
CA GLN A 139 30.00 19.07 12.39
C GLN A 139 30.25 19.27 13.90
N LEU A 140 31.21 18.56 14.51
CA LEU A 140 31.60 18.76 15.92
C LEU A 140 32.20 20.14 16.19
N LYS A 141 32.95 20.69 15.22
CA LYS A 141 33.52 22.04 15.33
C LYS A 141 32.44 23.10 15.57
N ARG A 142 31.26 22.94 14.95
CA ARG A 142 30.11 23.84 15.15
C ARG A 142 29.60 23.85 16.61
N PHE A 143 29.77 22.74 17.32
CA PHE A 143 29.42 22.62 18.74
C PHE A 143 30.58 23.07 19.67
N GLY A 144 31.67 23.62 19.14
CA GLY A 144 32.79 24.15 19.91
C GLY A 144 33.94 23.17 20.17
N VAL A 145 33.96 22.01 19.49
CA VAL A 145 35.04 21.02 19.58
C VAL A 145 36.11 21.31 18.52
N GLU A 146 36.85 22.41 18.66
CA GLU A 146 37.74 22.93 17.60
C GLU A 146 39.23 22.62 17.82
N ASP A 147 39.72 22.68 19.05
CA ASP A 147 41.15 22.67 19.35
C ASP A 147 41.76 21.26 19.43
N GLY A 148 42.36 20.78 18.33
CA GLY A 148 43.17 19.56 18.31
C GLY A 148 42.44 18.27 17.91
N LEU A 149 41.21 18.35 17.42
CA LEU A 149 40.48 17.19 16.89
C LEU A 149 41.12 16.70 15.57
N GLU A 150 41.61 15.45 15.57
CA GLU A 150 42.36 14.90 14.43
C GLU A 150 42.03 13.41 14.20
N LEU A 151 41.87 13.02 12.94
CA LEU A 151 41.68 11.63 12.53
C LEU A 151 42.67 11.30 11.41
N LYS A 152 43.70 10.51 11.76
CA LYS A 152 44.72 10.04 10.83
C LYS A 152 44.45 8.60 10.43
N ILE A 153 44.56 8.34 9.13
CA ILE A 153 44.52 7.00 8.56
C ILE A 153 45.98 6.58 8.37
N ILE A 154 46.44 5.59 9.13
CA ILE A 154 47.81 5.06 9.01
C ILE A 154 47.83 3.96 7.96
N LYS A 155 46.85 3.05 8.02
CA LYS A 155 46.67 1.96 7.05
C LYS A 155 45.21 1.86 6.63
N ARG A 156 44.96 1.56 5.37
CA ARG A 156 43.62 1.24 4.86
C ARG A 156 43.38 -0.26 4.93
N GLY A 157 42.14 -0.68 5.16
CA GLY A 157 41.78 -2.09 5.19
C GLY A 157 40.42 -2.32 4.54
N ALA A 158 40.42 -2.93 3.35
CA ALA A 158 39.19 -3.33 2.68
C ALA A 158 38.67 -4.70 3.20
N PRO A 159 37.34 -4.94 3.17
CA PRO A 159 36.79 -6.28 3.40
C PRO A 159 37.33 -7.28 2.36
N PRO A 160 37.46 -8.58 2.68
CA PRO A 160 37.03 -9.25 3.92
C PRO A 160 38.09 -9.36 5.02
N LEU A 161 39.39 -9.30 4.71
CA LEU A 161 40.46 -9.54 5.70
C LEU A 161 40.85 -8.29 6.51
N GLY A 162 40.41 -7.09 6.10
CA GLY A 162 40.67 -5.83 6.79
C GLY A 162 42.17 -5.49 6.88
N GLY A 163 42.62 -5.12 8.09
CA GLY A 163 44.02 -4.74 8.36
C GLY A 163 44.31 -3.25 8.22
N GLY A 164 43.28 -2.41 8.29
CA GLY A 164 43.42 -0.97 8.41
C GLY A 164 43.70 -0.55 9.85
N GLU A 165 44.27 0.63 10.00
CA GLU A 165 44.68 1.21 11.27
C GLU A 165 44.45 2.71 11.22
N ILE A 166 43.71 3.22 12.20
CA ILE A 166 43.41 4.64 12.34
C ILE A 166 43.82 5.13 13.72
N LEU A 167 44.23 6.39 13.76
CA LEU A 167 44.52 7.14 14.98
C LEU A 167 43.52 8.28 15.09
N PHE A 168 42.68 8.23 16.12
CA PHE A 168 41.73 9.27 16.46
C PHE A 168 42.20 10.01 17.70
N HIS A 169 42.29 11.33 17.60
CA HIS A 169 42.59 12.21 18.70
C HIS A 169 41.42 13.19 18.90
N CYS A 170 40.87 13.22 20.11
CA CYS A 170 39.82 14.16 20.49
C CYS A 170 40.21 14.93 21.75
N PRO A 171 40.17 16.27 21.73
CA PRO A 171 40.28 17.08 22.93
C PRO A 171 39.03 16.92 23.80
N ASN A 172 39.17 17.23 25.09
CA ASN A 172 38.02 17.36 25.99
C ASN A 172 37.45 18.78 25.93
N VAL A 173 36.14 18.90 26.06
CA VAL A 173 35.43 20.18 26.03
C VAL A 173 34.65 20.35 27.32
N ARG A 174 34.71 21.54 27.91
CA ARG A 174 34.01 21.85 29.18
C ARG A 174 32.50 21.94 28.98
N GLN A 175 32.08 22.60 27.89
CA GLN A 175 30.68 22.82 27.53
C GLN A 175 30.57 23.02 26.02
N LEU A 176 29.51 22.48 25.42
CA LEU A 176 29.22 22.67 24.00
C LEU A 176 28.60 24.05 23.72
N ARG A 177 28.67 24.50 22.46
CA ARG A 177 27.99 25.72 22.01
C ARG A 177 26.61 25.38 21.43
N PRO A 178 25.56 26.15 21.75
CA PRO A 178 24.24 25.97 21.15
C PRO A 178 24.32 26.39 19.67
N VAL A 179 23.65 25.64 18.80
CA VAL A 179 23.75 25.85 17.35
C VAL A 179 22.42 26.31 16.77
N GLN A 180 22.48 27.36 15.94
CA GLN A 180 21.39 27.80 15.08
C GLN A 180 21.78 27.55 13.63
N PHE A 181 21.28 26.46 13.06
CA PHE A 181 21.60 26.06 11.69
C PHE A 181 20.34 25.77 10.88
N THR A 182 19.68 26.84 10.46
CA THR A 182 18.41 26.81 9.74
C THR A 182 18.55 27.03 8.23
N ASP A 183 19.66 27.60 7.78
CA ASP A 183 19.86 27.92 6.36
C ASP A 183 20.71 26.84 5.67
N GLU A 184 20.11 26.16 4.69
CA GLU A 184 20.74 25.10 3.91
C GLU A 184 21.70 25.66 2.85
N GLY A 185 21.47 26.90 2.39
CA GLY A 185 22.27 27.55 1.36
C GLY A 185 22.21 26.84 0.00
N ARG A 186 22.98 27.35 -0.98
CA ARG A 186 23.17 26.70 -2.28
C ARG A 186 24.43 25.85 -2.26
N ILE A 187 24.45 24.74 -2.98
CA ILE A 187 25.67 23.93 -3.12
C ILE A 187 26.70 24.72 -3.92
N LYS A 188 27.84 25.01 -3.27
CA LYS A 188 28.95 25.78 -3.83
C LYS A 188 29.85 24.89 -4.68
N ARG A 189 30.18 23.70 -4.16
CA ARG A 189 31.17 22.80 -4.75
C ARG A 189 31.03 21.38 -4.23
N ILE A 190 31.60 20.42 -4.96
CA ILE A 190 31.65 19.02 -4.55
C ILE A 190 33.10 18.60 -4.38
N ARG A 191 33.40 17.97 -3.25
CA ARG A 191 34.69 17.35 -2.94
C ARG A 191 34.49 15.85 -2.77
N GLY A 192 35.56 15.08 -2.90
CA GLY A 192 35.48 13.64 -2.69
C GLY A 192 36.83 12.99 -2.54
N ILE A 193 36.82 11.75 -2.09
CA ILE A 193 38.00 10.90 -1.92
C ILE A 193 37.70 9.56 -2.56
N ALA A 194 38.44 9.24 -3.61
CA ALA A 194 38.47 7.96 -4.29
C ALA A 194 39.67 7.17 -3.76
N TYR A 195 39.43 6.22 -2.86
CA TYR A 195 40.53 5.41 -2.33
C TYR A 195 40.64 4.07 -3.06
N CYS A 196 41.88 3.56 -3.16
CA CYS A 196 42.18 2.26 -3.74
C CYS A 196 43.25 1.54 -2.91
N THR A 197 43.03 0.26 -2.64
CA THR A 197 43.94 -0.62 -1.87
C THR A 197 44.21 -1.88 -2.67
N ARG A 198 45.50 -2.26 -2.80
CA ARG A 198 45.96 -3.46 -3.53
C ARG A 198 45.36 -3.64 -4.95
N VAL A 199 44.99 -2.53 -5.59
CA VAL A 199 44.49 -2.48 -6.97
C VAL A 199 45.28 -1.45 -7.78
N SER A 200 45.15 -1.51 -9.11
CA SER A 200 45.81 -0.56 -10.01
C SER A 200 45.35 0.88 -9.71
N PRO A 201 46.27 1.88 -9.67
CA PRO A 201 45.89 3.29 -9.55
C PRO A 201 44.93 3.78 -10.65
N GLN A 202 44.93 3.13 -11.82
CA GLN A 202 44.01 3.44 -12.91
C GLN A 202 42.54 3.26 -12.51
N THR A 203 42.26 2.36 -11.56
CA THR A 203 40.93 2.15 -11.01
C THR A 203 40.40 3.41 -10.31
N ALA A 204 41.24 4.13 -9.57
CA ALA A 204 40.86 5.39 -8.93
C ALA A 204 40.50 6.46 -9.96
N ASN A 205 41.26 6.57 -11.05
CA ASN A 205 40.98 7.53 -12.11
C ASN A 205 39.64 7.24 -12.81
N ARG A 206 39.38 5.97 -13.14
CA ARG A 206 38.09 5.53 -13.73
C ARG A 206 36.90 5.87 -12.83
N LEU A 207 37.06 5.70 -11.52
CA LEU A 207 36.05 6.03 -10.51
C LEU A 207 35.75 7.54 -10.51
N VAL A 208 36.80 8.38 -10.53
CA VAL A 208 36.71 9.83 -10.59
C VAL A 208 36.01 10.29 -11.88
N ASP A 209 36.42 9.77 -13.03
CA ASP A 209 35.85 10.14 -14.32
C ASP A 209 34.37 9.77 -14.41
N SER A 210 34.01 8.59 -13.90
CA SER A 210 32.62 8.14 -13.86
C SER A 210 31.75 9.05 -12.98
N ALA A 211 32.21 9.38 -11.76
CA ALA A 211 31.48 10.30 -10.88
C ALA A 211 31.34 11.71 -11.48
N ARG A 212 32.41 12.24 -12.09
CA ARG A 212 32.41 13.54 -12.76
C ARG A 212 31.46 13.57 -13.96
N SER A 213 31.32 12.47 -14.70
CA SER A 213 30.39 12.39 -15.85
C SER A 213 28.93 12.66 -15.47
N VAL A 214 28.55 12.37 -14.23
CA VAL A 214 27.22 12.62 -13.67
C VAL A 214 27.15 14.01 -13.06
N LEU A 215 28.13 14.38 -12.22
CA LEU A 215 28.10 15.60 -11.42
C LEU A 215 28.36 16.89 -12.22
N ASN A 216 29.19 16.83 -13.27
CA ASN A 216 29.54 18.00 -14.10
C ASN A 216 28.32 18.61 -14.83
N ARG A 217 27.21 17.87 -14.93
CA ARG A 217 25.95 18.37 -15.50
C ARG A 217 25.29 19.43 -14.61
N TYR A 218 25.60 19.43 -13.31
CA TYR A 218 24.99 20.30 -12.31
C TYR A 218 25.94 21.39 -11.83
N ILE A 219 27.20 21.02 -11.52
CA ILE A 219 28.20 21.95 -10.97
C ILE A 219 29.55 21.68 -11.66
N PRO A 220 30.27 22.72 -12.12
CA PRO A 220 31.59 22.55 -12.73
C PRO A 220 32.72 22.34 -11.70
N ASP A 221 32.59 22.89 -10.47
CA ASP A 221 33.58 22.74 -9.38
C ASP A 221 33.39 21.41 -8.63
N VAL A 222 33.81 20.32 -9.29
CA VAL A 222 33.86 18.96 -8.74
C VAL A 222 35.31 18.51 -8.71
N TYR A 223 35.83 18.26 -7.49
CA TYR A 223 37.21 17.81 -7.29
C TYR A 223 37.26 16.58 -6.39
N ILE A 224 37.78 15.47 -6.90
CA ILE A 224 37.88 14.20 -6.17
C ILE A 224 39.36 13.82 -6.04
N TYR A 225 39.83 13.65 -4.81
CA TYR A 225 41.20 13.23 -4.50
C TYR A 225 41.36 11.73 -4.71
N THR A 226 42.43 11.31 -5.37
CA THR A 226 42.78 9.88 -5.53
C THR A 226 43.75 9.46 -4.45
N ASP A 227 43.34 8.54 -3.57
CA ASP A 227 44.10 8.08 -2.39
C ASP A 227 44.47 6.60 -2.57
N VAL A 228 45.64 6.33 -3.18
CA VAL A 228 46.05 4.97 -3.57
C VAL A 228 47.15 4.44 -2.65
N TYR A 229 46.85 3.36 -1.91
CA TYR A 229 47.80 2.71 -1.01
C TYR A 229 48.46 1.49 -1.67
N LYS A 230 49.76 1.32 -1.44
CA LYS A 230 50.56 0.16 -1.88
C LYS A 230 51.29 -0.48 -0.70
N GLY A 231 51.65 -1.76 -0.85
CA GLY A 231 52.46 -2.46 0.14
C GLY A 231 51.73 -2.69 1.48
N PRO A 232 52.43 -2.65 2.62
CA PRO A 232 51.85 -3.01 3.92
C PRO A 232 50.78 -2.04 4.42
N GLU A 233 50.78 -0.79 3.95
CA GLU A 233 49.79 0.23 4.33
C GLU A 233 48.43 0.04 3.64
N SER A 234 48.38 -0.79 2.60
CA SER A 234 47.17 -1.13 1.85
C SER A 234 46.33 -2.25 2.47
N GLY A 235 46.60 -2.59 3.73
CA GLY A 235 45.87 -3.64 4.45
C GLY A 235 46.10 -5.01 3.84
N LYS A 236 45.13 -5.91 4.00
CA LYS A 236 45.25 -7.32 3.58
C LYS A 236 44.43 -7.67 2.33
N SER A 237 43.41 -6.88 1.98
CA SER A 237 42.49 -7.17 0.87
C SER A 237 42.55 -6.10 -0.22
N PRO A 238 42.30 -6.45 -1.49
CA PRO A 238 42.04 -5.47 -2.53
C PRO A 238 40.64 -4.87 -2.40
N GLY A 239 40.53 -3.58 -2.65
CA GLY A 239 39.26 -2.86 -2.61
C GLY A 239 39.39 -1.40 -3.01
N PHE A 240 38.29 -0.82 -3.46
CA PHE A 240 38.18 0.59 -3.82
C PHE A 240 36.81 1.12 -3.39
N ALA A 241 36.75 2.41 -3.07
CA ALA A 241 35.50 3.08 -2.75
C ALA A 241 35.58 4.56 -3.11
N LEU A 242 34.41 5.19 -3.17
CA LEU A 242 34.26 6.62 -3.38
C LEU A 242 33.42 7.22 -2.26
N SER A 243 33.96 8.25 -1.59
CA SER A 243 33.21 9.14 -0.70
C SER A 243 33.12 10.51 -1.34
N LEU A 244 31.92 11.08 -1.38
CA LEU A 244 31.64 12.39 -1.94
C LEU A 244 30.97 13.28 -0.89
N VAL A 245 31.32 14.57 -0.93
CA VAL A 245 30.80 15.60 -0.03
C VAL A 245 30.40 16.82 -0.86
N ALA A 246 29.14 17.21 -0.77
CA ALA A 246 28.65 18.47 -1.29
C ALA A 246 28.74 19.54 -0.19
N GLU A 247 29.40 20.66 -0.50
CA GLU A 247 29.55 21.79 0.41
C GLU A 247 28.64 22.94 -0.03
N SER A 248 27.81 23.45 0.88
CA SER A 248 26.96 24.61 0.63
C SER A 248 27.63 25.94 0.97
N THR A 249 27.03 27.04 0.52
CA THR A 249 27.45 28.41 0.86
C THR A 249 27.39 28.71 2.36
N THR A 250 26.52 28.02 3.10
CA THR A 250 26.38 28.11 4.57
C THR A 250 27.21 27.04 5.29
N ASN A 251 28.16 26.42 4.58
CA ASN A 251 29.00 25.31 5.02
C ASN A 251 28.22 24.04 5.39
N ALA A 252 26.97 23.87 4.94
CA ALA A 252 26.26 22.60 5.09
C ALA A 252 26.99 21.52 4.31
N LEU A 253 27.17 20.35 4.93
CA LEU A 253 27.92 19.24 4.37
C LEU A 253 26.96 18.07 4.19
N LEU A 254 26.77 17.66 2.94
CA LEU A 254 25.98 16.50 2.58
C LEU A 254 26.91 15.42 2.02
N SER A 255 26.86 14.22 2.59
CA SER A 255 27.78 13.14 2.26
C SER A 255 27.07 11.97 1.61
N ALA A 256 27.79 11.25 0.73
CA ALA A 256 27.39 9.95 0.24
C ALA A 256 28.63 9.12 -0.07
N GLU A 257 28.54 7.81 0.14
CA GLU A 257 29.64 6.89 -0.09
C GLU A 257 29.16 5.58 -0.70
N CYS A 258 30.08 4.88 -1.35
CA CYS A 258 29.86 3.55 -1.89
C CYS A 258 31.21 2.82 -1.99
N ALA A 259 31.27 1.63 -1.39
CA ALA A 259 32.39 0.71 -1.45
C ALA A 259 32.09 -0.43 -2.42
N ALA A 260 33.11 -0.88 -3.16
CA ALA A 260 32.96 -1.93 -4.14
C ALA A 260 32.94 -3.32 -3.49
N GLU A 261 32.01 -4.15 -3.95
CA GLU A 261 31.96 -5.57 -3.65
C GLU A 261 32.60 -6.41 -4.78
N LYS A 262 32.73 -7.72 -4.54
CA LYS A 262 33.42 -8.62 -5.46
C LYS A 262 32.68 -8.69 -6.80
N GLY A 263 33.32 -8.19 -7.86
CA GLY A 263 32.83 -8.27 -9.24
C GLY A 263 32.23 -6.98 -9.78
N GLU A 264 32.18 -5.92 -8.96
CA GLU A 264 31.65 -4.62 -9.40
C GLU A 264 32.68 -3.79 -10.18
N THR A 265 32.19 -2.99 -11.13
CA THR A 265 33.07 -2.14 -11.95
C THR A 265 33.28 -0.77 -11.29
N PRO A 266 34.46 -0.16 -11.42
CA PRO A 266 34.73 1.20 -10.89
C PRO A 266 33.78 2.26 -11.46
N GLU A 267 33.35 2.10 -12.72
CA GLU A 267 32.41 3.01 -13.35
C GLU A 267 31.04 2.99 -12.66
N ASP A 268 30.54 1.79 -12.35
CA ASP A 268 29.23 1.64 -11.72
C ASP A 268 29.22 2.23 -10.31
N ILE A 269 30.28 1.98 -9.51
CA ILE A 269 30.43 2.57 -8.17
C ILE A 269 30.48 4.10 -8.25
N GLY A 270 31.20 4.66 -9.22
CA GLY A 270 31.26 6.10 -9.43
C GLY A 270 29.87 6.70 -9.74
N ARG A 271 29.07 6.01 -10.55
CA ARG A 271 27.68 6.43 -10.88
C ARG A 271 26.75 6.28 -9.67
N ILE A 272 26.85 5.19 -8.93
CA ILE A 272 26.00 4.92 -7.76
C ILE A 272 26.28 5.99 -6.69
N ALA A 273 27.54 6.21 -6.33
CA ALA A 273 27.92 7.23 -5.34
C ALA A 273 27.45 8.64 -5.75
N ALA A 274 27.62 9.02 -7.02
CA ALA A 274 27.15 10.32 -7.53
C ALA A 274 25.62 10.46 -7.46
N LYS A 275 24.87 9.41 -7.81
CA LYS A 275 23.40 9.40 -7.71
C LYS A 275 22.94 9.44 -6.26
N THR A 276 23.59 8.71 -5.36
CA THR A 276 23.29 8.73 -3.92
C THR A 276 23.52 10.11 -3.33
N LEU A 277 24.60 10.80 -3.72
CA LEU A 277 24.84 12.19 -3.32
C LEU A 277 23.72 13.11 -3.79
N LEU A 278 23.31 13.00 -5.06
CA LEU A 278 22.20 13.80 -5.59
C LEU A 278 20.88 13.51 -4.87
N ALA A 279 20.66 12.25 -4.45
CA ALA A 279 19.50 11.89 -3.64
C ALA A 279 19.56 12.50 -2.23
N GLU A 280 20.72 12.55 -1.58
CA GLU A 280 20.89 13.27 -0.31
C GLU A 280 20.66 14.78 -0.47
N VAL A 281 21.18 15.37 -1.55
CA VAL A 281 20.92 16.78 -1.90
C VAL A 281 19.43 17.03 -2.09
N GLN A 282 18.72 16.13 -2.77
CA GLN A 282 17.28 16.23 -2.99
C GLN A 282 16.48 16.12 -1.69
N ARG A 283 16.94 15.32 -0.71
CA ARG A 283 16.31 15.22 0.62
C ARG A 283 16.38 16.52 1.40
N GLY A 284 17.32 17.40 1.06
CA GLY A 284 17.49 18.74 1.61
C GLY A 284 17.94 18.76 3.07
N GLY A 285 17.96 19.95 3.65
CA GLY A 285 18.38 20.18 5.03
C GLY A 285 19.88 20.40 5.19
N CYS A 286 20.25 20.76 6.40
CA CYS A 286 21.58 21.24 6.71
C CYS A 286 22.55 20.11 7.14
N VAL A 287 22.00 18.94 7.47
CA VAL A 287 22.72 17.77 7.98
C VAL A 287 22.31 16.54 7.17
N ASP A 288 23.30 15.76 6.76
CA ASP A 288 23.13 14.51 6.02
C ASP A 288 22.39 13.43 6.81
N SER A 289 21.79 12.48 6.09
CA SER A 289 20.98 11.42 6.71
C SER A 289 21.74 10.60 7.76
N ALA A 290 23.04 10.38 7.56
CA ALA A 290 23.92 9.60 8.42
C ALA A 290 24.17 10.28 9.78
N ASN A 291 24.54 11.56 9.80
CA ASN A 291 24.96 12.22 11.04
C ASN A 291 23.82 12.88 11.83
N GLN A 292 22.55 12.75 11.42
CA GLN A 292 21.46 13.46 12.13
C GLN A 292 21.35 13.05 13.60
N TRP A 293 21.55 11.77 13.95
CA TRP A 293 21.41 11.30 15.33
C TRP A 293 22.49 11.90 16.26
N LEU A 294 23.70 12.09 15.74
CA LEU A 294 24.82 12.70 16.47
C LEU A 294 24.55 14.19 16.71
N ASN A 295 24.07 14.90 15.69
CA ASN A 295 23.70 16.31 15.83
C ASN A 295 22.54 16.50 16.83
N LEU A 296 21.52 15.63 16.77
CA LEU A 296 20.41 15.63 17.73
C LEU A 296 20.89 15.40 19.17
N LEU A 297 21.87 14.50 19.36
CA LEU A 297 22.47 14.26 20.67
C LEU A 297 23.17 15.52 21.21
N PHE A 298 24.01 16.14 20.40
CA PHE A 298 24.75 17.34 20.83
C PHE A 298 23.85 18.56 21.04
N MET A 299 22.74 18.68 20.33
CA MET A 299 21.72 19.70 20.62
C MET A 299 21.10 19.52 22.02
N VAL A 300 20.90 18.29 22.48
CA VAL A 300 20.35 17.98 23.82
C VAL A 300 21.38 18.22 24.91
N LEU A 301 22.64 17.88 24.65
CA LEU A 301 23.77 18.04 25.60
C LEU A 301 24.33 19.46 25.64
N GLY A 302 23.80 20.38 24.82
CA GLY A 302 24.14 21.79 24.85
C GLY A 302 23.73 22.48 26.17
N PRO A 303 24.14 23.75 26.35
CA PRO A 303 23.68 24.58 27.47
C PRO A 303 22.15 24.72 27.47
N GLU A 304 21.58 25.29 28.55
CA GLU A 304 20.15 25.63 28.67
C GLU A 304 19.72 26.78 27.72
N ASP A 305 20.01 26.62 26.43
CA ASP A 305 19.63 27.51 25.36
C ASP A 305 18.99 26.71 24.21
N VAL A 306 18.25 27.40 23.36
CA VAL A 306 17.48 26.79 22.28
C VAL A 306 18.38 26.54 21.08
N SER A 307 18.73 25.27 20.86
CA SER A 307 19.36 24.84 19.61
C SER A 307 18.30 24.60 18.54
N LYS A 308 18.54 25.09 17.32
CA LYS A 308 17.63 24.95 16.17
C LYS A 308 18.42 24.44 14.97
N MET A 309 17.98 23.33 14.38
CA MET A 309 18.57 22.80 13.15
C MET A 309 17.50 22.39 12.15
N LYS A 310 17.78 22.62 10.86
CA LYS A 310 16.95 22.17 9.75
C LYS A 310 17.49 20.82 9.24
N PHE A 311 16.67 19.79 9.33
CA PHE A 311 16.97 18.45 8.85
C PHE A 311 16.20 18.15 7.57
N GLY A 312 16.76 17.30 6.71
CA GLY A 312 16.03 16.74 5.58
C GLY A 312 14.88 15.83 6.05
N ARG A 313 14.17 15.21 5.11
CA ARG A 313 13.16 14.20 5.45
C ARG A 313 13.75 13.14 6.40
N LEU A 314 13.05 12.82 7.49
CA LEU A 314 13.51 11.85 8.49
C LEU A 314 13.60 10.46 7.85
N THR A 315 14.79 10.10 7.35
CA THR A 315 15.04 8.81 6.70
C THR A 315 15.19 7.67 7.71
N ALA A 316 14.73 6.48 7.32
CA ALA A 316 15.06 5.21 7.98
C ALA A 316 16.54 4.85 7.72
N PHE A 317 17.25 4.31 8.73
CA PHE A 317 18.47 3.55 8.47
C PHE A 317 18.08 2.22 7.77
N SER A 318 18.90 1.77 6.83
CA SER A 318 18.61 0.91 5.68
C SER A 318 17.80 -0.40 5.89
N VAL A 319 16.65 -0.48 5.20
CA VAL A 319 15.87 -1.60 4.55
C VAL A 319 15.44 -2.88 5.35
N PRO A 320 14.22 -3.49 5.14
CA PRO A 320 13.10 -3.16 4.25
C PRO A 320 11.68 -3.10 4.91
N SER A 321 10.75 -2.50 4.16
CA SER A 321 9.27 -2.55 4.28
C SER A 321 8.61 -1.66 5.34
N THR A 322 8.00 -0.57 4.87
CA THR A 322 7.05 0.31 5.60
C THR A 322 7.55 0.88 6.93
N CYS A 323 8.10 2.11 6.98
CA CYS A 323 8.08 2.82 8.27
C CYS A 323 8.44 4.31 8.23
N LEU A 324 7.49 5.10 8.71
CA LEU A 324 7.65 6.44 9.28
C LEU A 324 8.31 6.41 10.68
N SER A 325 8.79 5.25 11.19
CA SER A 325 8.98 5.05 12.64
C SER A 325 10.41 5.08 13.20
N ILE A 326 11.47 5.13 12.39
CA ILE A 326 12.83 4.80 12.88
C ILE A 326 13.53 5.98 13.58
N ARG A 327 13.46 7.23 13.09
CA ARG A 327 14.05 8.36 13.85
C ARG A 327 13.20 8.82 15.03
N ILE A 328 11.89 8.55 14.99
CA ILE A 328 10.99 8.78 16.13
C ILE A 328 11.45 7.92 17.31
N GLN A 329 11.89 6.68 17.08
CA GLN A 329 12.38 5.84 18.18
C GLN A 329 13.61 6.44 18.87
N TYR A 330 14.56 7.01 18.14
CA TYR A 330 15.71 7.68 18.76
C TYR A 330 15.29 8.92 19.56
N LEU A 331 14.30 9.68 19.07
CA LEU A 331 13.73 10.81 19.83
C LEU A 331 12.99 10.36 21.09
N ARG A 332 12.34 9.17 21.06
CA ARG A 332 11.74 8.54 22.25
C ARG A 332 12.82 8.14 23.24
N ASP A 333 13.86 7.46 22.78
CA ASP A 333 14.99 7.07 23.63
C ASP A 333 15.62 8.32 24.26
N LEU A 334 15.87 9.40 23.50
CA LEU A 334 16.34 10.69 24.05
C LEU A 334 15.41 11.25 25.14
N LYS A 335 14.09 11.19 24.93
CA LYS A 335 13.10 11.61 25.93
C LYS A 335 13.14 10.73 27.17
N ASP A 336 13.30 9.42 27.03
CA ASP A 336 13.32 8.47 28.15
C ASP A 336 14.58 8.64 29.02
N PHE A 337 15.74 8.88 28.39
CA PHE A 337 17.00 9.10 29.10
C PHE A 337 17.09 10.47 29.75
N PHE A 338 16.78 11.52 28.98
CA PHE A 338 17.08 12.91 29.31
C PHE A 338 15.85 13.78 29.62
N GLY A 339 14.63 13.33 29.31
CA GLY A 339 13.40 14.10 29.53
C GLY A 339 13.15 15.22 28.52
N VAL A 340 13.99 15.38 27.49
CA VAL A 340 13.89 16.47 26.51
C VAL A 340 12.95 16.11 25.37
N ALA A 341 12.05 17.03 25.06
CA ALA A 341 11.16 16.96 23.91
C ALA A 341 11.59 17.93 22.80
N PHE A 342 11.56 17.46 21.57
CA PHE A 342 11.83 18.28 20.39
C PHE A 342 10.55 18.91 19.85
N LYS A 343 10.61 20.19 19.49
CA LYS A 343 9.58 20.87 18.73
C LYS A 343 9.89 20.74 17.24
N LEU A 344 9.02 20.06 16.50
CA LEU A 344 9.15 19.90 15.06
C LEU A 344 8.28 20.93 14.34
N LYS A 345 8.86 21.66 13.40
CA LYS A 345 8.16 22.57 12.47
C LYS A 345 8.46 22.14 11.04
N PRO A 346 7.50 21.52 10.32
CA PRO A 346 7.69 21.18 8.93
C PRO A 346 7.67 22.44 8.06
N ASP A 347 8.56 22.50 7.06
CA ASP A 347 8.56 23.54 6.03
C ASP A 347 8.05 22.93 4.70
N PRO A 348 6.83 23.29 4.25
CA PRO A 348 6.22 22.71 3.05
C PRO A 348 6.93 23.10 1.75
N ALA A 349 7.67 24.22 1.72
CA ALA A 349 8.35 24.69 0.51
C ALA A 349 9.61 23.87 0.19
N SER A 350 10.39 23.54 1.22
CA SER A 350 11.64 22.77 1.09
C SER A 350 11.49 21.29 1.44
N GLN A 351 10.31 20.85 1.90
CA GLN A 351 10.03 19.49 2.38
C GLN A 351 10.98 19.01 3.49
N THR A 352 11.52 19.97 4.24
CA THR A 352 12.44 19.76 5.37
C THR A 352 11.73 19.96 6.69
N ILE A 353 12.39 19.60 7.79
CA ILE A 353 11.85 19.74 9.13
C ILE A 353 12.85 20.54 9.97
N THR A 354 12.38 21.65 10.53
CA THR A 354 13.15 22.39 11.54
C THR A 354 12.85 21.80 12.91
N MET A 355 13.89 21.33 13.60
CA MET A 355 13.80 20.79 14.95
C MET A 355 14.45 21.76 15.93
N ALA A 356 13.77 21.98 17.05
CA ALA A 356 14.27 22.80 18.14
C ALA A 356 14.16 22.06 19.46
N CYS A 357 15.18 22.16 20.31
CA CYS A 357 15.16 21.67 21.68
C CYS A 357 15.87 22.65 22.61
N LEU A 358 15.53 22.57 23.89
CA LEU A 358 16.27 23.21 24.98
C LEU A 358 17.32 22.20 25.47
N GLY A 359 18.59 22.62 25.55
CA GLY A 359 19.65 21.79 26.13
C GLY A 359 19.51 21.66 27.65
N ILE A 360 20.18 20.66 28.22
CA ILE A 360 20.06 20.29 29.66
C ILE A 360 21.25 20.79 30.47
N GLU A 361 22.19 21.51 29.82
CA GLU A 361 23.48 21.92 30.40
C GLU A 361 24.22 20.75 31.05
N SER A 362 24.89 19.96 30.21
CA SER A 362 25.86 18.98 30.70
C SER A 362 27.19 19.68 31.02
N ASN A 363 27.41 20.04 32.28
CA ASN A 363 28.76 20.27 32.76
C ASN A 363 29.47 18.91 32.80
N THR A 364 30.65 18.82 32.14
CA THR A 364 31.53 17.63 32.10
C THR A 364 31.21 16.60 33.18
N PHE A 365 30.62 15.44 32.79
CA PHE A 365 30.17 14.31 33.64
C PHE A 365 31.29 13.63 34.47
N SER A 366 32.42 14.32 34.60
CA SER A 366 33.61 14.00 35.37
C SER A 366 33.45 14.12 36.90
N ASN A 367 32.41 14.84 37.37
CA ASN A 367 32.11 15.00 38.78
C ASN A 367 30.78 14.28 39.11
N PRO A 368 30.78 13.24 39.98
CA PRO A 368 29.62 12.38 40.21
C PRO A 368 28.52 13.02 41.09
N PHE A 369 28.61 14.32 41.36
CA PHE A 369 27.62 15.06 42.12
C PHE A 369 27.06 16.20 41.26
N VAL A 370 25.74 16.31 41.23
CA VAL A 370 24.91 17.36 40.61
C VAL A 370 24.47 17.07 39.16
N VAL A 371 23.55 16.12 39.00
CA VAL A 371 22.37 16.37 38.14
C VAL A 371 21.26 16.79 39.10
N ARG A 372 21.08 18.11 39.22
CA ARG A 372 20.09 18.73 40.11
C ARG A 372 18.71 18.33 39.60
N PHE A 373 18.00 17.49 40.35
CA PHE A 373 16.57 17.24 40.16
C PHE A 373 15.83 18.58 40.27
N LEU A 374 15.51 19.21 39.15
CA LEU A 374 14.54 20.29 39.09
C LEU A 374 13.25 19.77 38.47
N SER A 375 12.43 19.25 39.37
CA SER A 375 10.97 19.23 39.25
C SER A 375 10.47 20.63 38.89
N THR A 376 9.96 20.81 37.66
CA THR A 376 8.95 21.85 37.41
C THR A 376 7.86 21.35 36.44
N LYS A 377 6.66 21.24 37.00
CA LYS A 377 5.31 21.27 36.38
C LYS A 377 5.02 20.31 35.22
N THR A 378 4.53 19.14 35.62
CA THR A 378 3.66 18.26 34.84
C THR A 378 2.42 18.98 34.29
N MET A 379 2.19 18.85 32.97
CA MET A 379 0.84 18.89 32.38
C MET A 379 0.30 17.45 32.32
N PRO A 380 -0.96 17.16 32.70
CA PRO A 380 -1.44 15.80 32.79
C PRO A 380 -1.83 15.30 31.41
N THR A 381 -1.27 14.17 30.99
CA THR A 381 -1.89 13.30 29.98
C THR A 381 -1.97 11.89 30.57
N LYS A 382 -3.19 11.46 30.87
CA LYS A 382 -3.49 10.08 31.24
C LYS A 382 -3.27 9.19 30.01
N CYS A 383 -2.41 8.20 30.13
CA CYS A 383 -2.47 6.96 29.36
C CYS A 383 -1.96 5.85 30.28
N GLU A 384 -2.86 4.95 30.69
CA GLU A 384 -2.53 3.77 31.49
C GLU A 384 -1.79 2.75 30.60
N GLU A 385 -0.62 2.32 31.03
CA GLU A 385 0.06 1.12 30.50
C GLU A 385 -0.45 -0.11 31.27
N ARG A 386 -0.99 -1.11 30.54
CA ARG A 386 -1.27 -2.44 31.10
C ARG A 386 -0.59 -3.53 30.29
N SER A 387 -0.06 -4.51 31.03
CA SER A 387 0.83 -5.62 30.67
C SER A 387 0.43 -6.53 29.49
N SER A 388 1.43 -7.03 28.77
CA SER A 388 1.41 -7.51 27.38
C SER A 388 1.19 -9.01 27.12
N THR A 389 0.54 -9.78 28.00
CA THR A 389 0.30 -11.23 27.76
C THR A 389 -1.17 -11.64 27.70
N ILE A 390 -2.10 -10.70 27.89
CA ILE A 390 -3.56 -10.93 27.83
C ILE A 390 -4.16 -10.28 26.55
N ALA A 391 -3.33 -9.68 25.70
CA ALA A 391 -3.78 -8.81 24.62
C ALA A 391 -4.25 -9.54 23.34
N SER A 392 -3.79 -10.76 23.05
CA SER A 392 -4.02 -11.40 21.73
C SER A 392 -5.43 -11.95 21.50
N THR A 393 -6.21 -12.25 22.55
CA THR A 393 -7.59 -12.77 22.43
C THR A 393 -8.68 -11.72 22.63
N ARG A 394 -8.35 -10.56 23.23
CA ARG A 394 -9.33 -9.48 23.51
C ARG A 394 -9.97 -8.92 22.25
N GLU A 395 -9.20 -8.76 21.18
CA GLU A 395 -9.70 -8.21 19.91
C GLU A 395 -10.86 -9.04 19.30
N LEU A 396 -10.80 -10.38 19.43
CA LEU A 396 -11.87 -11.26 18.95
C LEU A 396 -13.10 -11.22 19.88
N ASP A 397 -12.88 -11.10 21.18
CA ASP A 397 -13.95 -11.01 22.18
C ASP A 397 -14.71 -9.69 22.05
N ASP A 398 -14.00 -8.57 21.87
CA ASP A 398 -14.60 -7.24 21.66
C ASP A 398 -15.43 -7.20 20.36
N LEU A 399 -14.93 -7.83 19.28
CA LEU A 399 -15.67 -7.98 18.01
C LEU A 399 -16.91 -8.87 18.14
N ALA A 400 -16.81 -9.96 18.90
CA ALA A 400 -17.93 -10.86 19.14
C ALA A 400 -19.03 -10.17 19.96
N GLN A 401 -18.66 -9.40 20.98
CA GLN A 401 -19.58 -8.59 21.78
C GLN A 401 -20.28 -7.54 20.90
N LEU A 402 -19.52 -6.77 20.11
CA LEU A 402 -20.06 -5.79 19.17
C LEU A 402 -21.07 -6.43 18.21
N SER A 403 -20.73 -7.58 17.62
CA SER A 403 -21.62 -8.28 16.69
C SER A 403 -22.91 -8.75 17.37
N SER A 404 -22.86 -9.15 18.65
CA SER A 404 -24.03 -9.59 19.40
C SER A 404 -24.98 -8.42 19.69
N GLU A 405 -24.45 -7.32 20.22
CA GLU A 405 -25.25 -6.12 20.56
C GLU A 405 -25.93 -5.50 19.33
N LEU A 406 -25.22 -5.47 18.19
CA LEU A 406 -25.76 -4.95 16.94
C LEU A 406 -26.87 -5.82 16.35
N ASN A 407 -26.79 -7.14 16.54
CA ASN A 407 -27.78 -8.08 16.04
C ASN A 407 -29.06 -8.10 16.88
N GLN A 408 -29.00 -7.67 18.15
CA GLN A 408 -30.17 -7.52 19.01
C GLN A 408 -31.03 -6.31 18.63
N THR A 409 -30.52 -5.43 17.76
CA THR A 409 -31.16 -4.15 17.45
C THR A 409 -31.53 -4.05 15.96
N SER A 410 -32.79 -3.71 15.66
CA SER A 410 -33.26 -3.49 14.27
C SER A 410 -33.10 -2.05 13.77
N SER A 411 -33.04 -1.06 14.68
CA SER A 411 -32.97 0.37 14.33
C SER A 411 -31.59 0.83 13.83
N SER A 412 -31.56 1.56 12.70
CA SER A 412 -30.33 2.08 12.10
C SER A 412 -29.62 3.13 12.96
N ASP A 413 -30.35 3.91 13.75
CA ASP A 413 -29.78 4.97 14.57
C ASP A 413 -29.21 4.42 15.89
N GLN A 414 -29.87 3.41 16.48
CA GLN A 414 -29.33 2.70 17.64
C GLN A 414 -28.04 1.95 17.28
N LYS A 415 -27.95 1.38 16.07
CA LYS A 415 -26.70 0.77 15.56
C LYS A 415 -25.54 1.77 15.49
N LYS A 416 -25.78 3.03 15.13
CA LYS A 416 -24.76 4.09 15.12
C LYS A 416 -24.27 4.41 16.55
N VAL A 417 -25.17 4.40 17.52
CA VAL A 417 -24.83 4.63 18.94
C VAL A 417 -23.98 3.48 19.49
N ILE A 418 -24.34 2.23 19.21
CA ILE A 418 -23.57 1.05 19.62
C ILE A 418 -22.17 1.06 18.98
N LEU A 419 -22.08 1.36 17.68
CA LEU A 419 -20.81 1.55 16.97
C LEU A 419 -19.92 2.62 17.61
N ALA A 420 -20.50 3.75 18.06
CA ALA A 420 -19.75 4.83 18.68
C ALA A 420 -19.18 4.46 20.06
N ARG A 421 -19.83 3.54 20.79
CA ARG A 421 -19.33 3.03 22.08
C ARG A 421 -18.13 2.11 21.90
N HIS A 422 -18.12 1.31 20.82
CA HIS A 422 -17.06 0.35 20.51
C HIS A 422 -16.02 0.91 19.52
N SER A 423 -15.45 2.08 19.85
CA SER A 423 -14.48 2.75 18.99
C SER A 423 -13.16 1.98 18.82
N GLU A 424 -12.84 1.09 19.77
CA GLU A 424 -11.68 0.22 19.78
C GLU A 424 -11.68 -0.83 18.64
N CYS A 425 -12.86 -1.23 18.15
CA CYS A 425 -13.00 -2.19 17.05
C CYS A 425 -12.74 -1.56 15.67
N LEU A 426 -12.63 -0.22 15.57
CA LEU A 426 -12.50 0.51 14.30
C LEU A 426 -11.32 0.05 13.43
N PRO A 427 -10.11 -0.21 13.94
CA PRO A 427 -8.99 -0.68 13.13
C PRO A 427 -9.29 -2.01 12.42
N LEU A 428 -9.91 -2.97 13.11
CA LEU A 428 -10.29 -4.25 12.50
C LEU A 428 -11.48 -4.11 11.55
N LEU A 429 -12.48 -3.30 11.90
CA LEU A 429 -13.59 -2.99 10.99
C LEU A 429 -13.12 -2.35 9.69
N LYS A 430 -12.12 -1.46 9.74
CA LYS A 430 -11.50 -0.90 8.53
C LYS A 430 -10.98 -2.02 7.65
N ARG A 431 -10.16 -2.93 8.17
CA ARG A 431 -9.58 -4.04 7.41
C ARG A 431 -10.63 -4.99 6.82
N ILE A 432 -11.68 -5.27 7.58
CA ILE A 432 -12.79 -6.14 7.16
C ILE A 432 -13.60 -5.48 6.03
N TYR A 433 -13.92 -4.19 6.14
CA TYR A 433 -14.81 -3.50 5.21
C TYR A 433 -14.10 -2.73 4.10
N ASP A 434 -12.78 -2.57 4.17
CA ASP A 434 -11.98 -1.94 3.12
C ASP A 434 -11.88 -2.87 1.89
N PRO A 435 -12.31 -2.42 0.70
CA PRO A 435 -12.22 -3.23 -0.52
C PRO A 435 -10.79 -3.54 -0.96
N ASP A 436 -9.79 -2.75 -0.55
CA ASP A 436 -8.39 -2.91 -0.96
C ASP A 436 -7.66 -4.03 -0.19
N GLU A 437 -8.17 -4.42 0.99
CA GLU A 437 -7.63 -5.56 1.74
C GLU A 437 -8.27 -6.89 1.31
N MET A 438 -7.50 -7.80 0.70
CA MET A 438 -7.96 -9.15 0.36
C MET A 438 -7.12 -10.22 1.07
N PHE A 439 -7.76 -11.07 1.88
CA PHE A 439 -7.07 -12.16 2.60
C PHE A 439 -6.83 -13.41 1.75
N ASN A 440 -7.51 -13.55 0.60
CA ASN A 440 -7.33 -14.63 -0.38
C ASN A 440 -7.50 -16.07 0.16
N ILE A 441 -8.15 -16.24 1.32
CA ILE A 441 -8.46 -17.52 1.98
C ILE A 441 -9.89 -17.45 2.49
N SER A 442 -10.65 -18.54 2.33
CA SER A 442 -12.01 -18.68 2.87
C SER A 442 -12.04 -19.62 4.08
N SER A 443 -13.02 -19.41 4.97
CA SER A 443 -13.24 -20.28 6.13
C SER A 443 -13.46 -21.74 5.74
N ALA A 444 -14.21 -22.00 4.65
CA ALA A 444 -14.48 -23.34 4.14
C ALA A 444 -13.20 -24.10 3.73
N HIS A 445 -12.23 -23.40 3.15
CA HIS A 445 -10.94 -24.02 2.80
C HIS A 445 -10.11 -24.35 4.04
N VAL A 446 -10.13 -23.48 5.05
CA VAL A 446 -9.44 -23.72 6.33
C VAL A 446 -10.06 -24.89 7.07
N GLN A 447 -11.40 -24.98 7.11
CA GLN A 447 -12.11 -26.08 7.76
C GLN A 447 -11.82 -27.43 7.07
N SER A 448 -11.93 -27.49 5.74
CA SER A 448 -11.56 -28.69 4.98
C SER A 448 -10.08 -29.08 5.13
N PHE A 449 -9.19 -28.09 5.33
CA PHE A 449 -7.78 -28.34 5.61
C PHE A 449 -7.57 -28.94 7.02
N LEU A 450 -8.23 -28.39 8.04
CA LEU A 450 -8.19 -28.90 9.41
C LEU A 450 -8.75 -30.32 9.52
N GLU A 451 -9.86 -30.62 8.82
CA GLU A 451 -10.45 -31.96 8.74
C GLU A 451 -9.48 -32.98 8.11
N LYS A 452 -8.80 -32.60 7.03
CA LYS A 452 -7.81 -33.47 6.35
C LYS A 452 -6.53 -33.69 7.15
N GLN A 453 -6.17 -32.76 8.05
CA GLN A 453 -5.00 -32.89 8.91
C GLN A 453 -5.29 -33.64 10.23
N ALA A 454 -6.55 -33.78 10.64
CA ALA A 454 -6.92 -34.53 11.84
C ALA A 454 -6.50 -36.02 11.77
N ASP A 455 -6.42 -36.60 10.56
CA ASP A 455 -6.05 -38.00 10.31
C ASP A 455 -4.53 -38.24 10.18
N LYS A 456 -3.67 -37.20 10.25
CA LYS A 456 -2.21 -37.33 10.15
C LYS A 456 -1.53 -36.66 11.35
N GLN A 457 -0.69 -37.42 12.07
CA GLN A 457 0.19 -36.85 13.09
C GLN A 457 0.99 -35.67 12.51
N LEU A 458 0.93 -34.54 13.20
CA LEU A 458 1.48 -33.26 12.79
C LEU A 458 2.99 -33.38 12.48
N THR A 459 3.37 -33.28 11.21
CA THR A 459 4.78 -33.15 10.82
C THR A 459 5.35 -31.81 11.31
N PRO A 460 6.61 -31.74 11.75
CA PRO A 460 7.26 -30.46 12.08
C PRO A 460 7.31 -29.59 10.82
N ALA A 461 6.71 -28.40 10.85
CA ALA A 461 6.61 -27.52 9.69
C ALA A 461 7.72 -26.45 9.69
N ALA A 462 8.06 -25.98 8.49
CA ALA A 462 9.20 -25.11 8.18
C ALA A 462 9.29 -23.80 8.98
N SER A 463 10.54 -23.37 9.19
CA SER A 463 11.08 -22.25 10.00
C SER A 463 10.54 -20.82 9.74
N HIS A 464 9.52 -20.64 8.89
CA HIS A 464 9.02 -19.31 8.50
C HIS A 464 7.63 -18.95 9.07
N VAL A 465 7.00 -19.84 9.86
CA VAL A 465 5.60 -19.69 10.29
C VAL A 465 5.44 -19.66 11.83
N GLU A 466 6.52 -19.60 12.59
CA GLU A 466 6.48 -19.72 14.07
C GLU A 466 6.10 -18.41 14.82
N ASN A 467 6.23 -17.23 14.20
CA ASN A 467 6.13 -15.95 14.93
C ASN A 467 4.82 -15.15 14.74
N ILE A 468 3.76 -15.73 14.17
CA ILE A 468 2.47 -15.02 13.99
C ILE A 468 1.54 -15.26 15.20
N THR A 469 1.69 -14.44 16.24
CA THR A 469 0.89 -14.56 17.48
C THR A 469 -0.32 -13.62 17.53
N ASN A 470 -0.33 -12.52 16.77
CA ASN A 470 -1.37 -11.49 16.81
C ASN A 470 -2.30 -11.53 15.57
N LEU A 471 -3.61 -11.31 15.78
CA LEU A 471 -4.62 -11.29 14.71
C LEU A 471 -4.28 -10.26 13.63
N SER A 472 -3.91 -9.05 14.04
CA SER A 472 -3.53 -7.98 13.12
C SER A 472 -2.30 -8.36 12.26
N SER A 473 -1.30 -9.03 12.83
CA SER A 473 -0.13 -9.50 12.09
C SER A 473 -0.50 -10.57 11.06
N LEU A 474 -1.36 -11.52 11.44
CA LEU A 474 -1.85 -12.56 10.52
C LEU A 474 -2.58 -11.94 9.34
N LEU A 475 -3.54 -11.05 9.59
CA LEU A 475 -4.30 -10.39 8.53
C LEU A 475 -3.39 -9.59 7.58
N THR A 476 -2.28 -9.02 8.09
CA THR A 476 -1.31 -8.25 7.28
C THR A 476 -0.48 -9.16 6.38
N VAL A 477 -0.05 -10.31 6.89
CA VAL A 477 0.67 -11.31 6.10
C VAL A 477 -0.23 -11.89 5.00
N LEU A 478 -1.52 -12.08 5.29
CA LEU A 478 -2.52 -12.52 4.31
C LEU A 478 -2.82 -11.45 3.26
N SER A 479 -3.03 -10.18 3.67
CA SER A 479 -3.34 -9.09 2.74
C SER A 479 -2.16 -8.73 1.83
N SER A 480 -0.93 -8.77 2.36
CA SER A 480 0.30 -8.52 1.59
C SER A 480 0.70 -9.67 0.65
N ARG A 481 0.00 -10.81 0.70
CA ARG A 481 0.35 -12.05 -0.02
C ARG A 481 1.79 -12.52 0.24
N THR A 482 2.34 -12.20 1.42
CA THR A 482 3.67 -12.69 1.84
C THR A 482 3.65 -14.22 2.01
N LEU A 483 2.52 -14.77 2.50
CA LEU A 483 2.24 -16.21 2.49
C LEU A 483 1.15 -16.52 1.46
N ILE A 484 1.35 -17.57 0.66
CA ILE A 484 0.42 -18.00 -0.40
C ILE A 484 0.21 -19.52 -0.31
N GLY A 485 -0.97 -19.99 -0.74
CA GLY A 485 -1.26 -21.43 -0.88
C GLY A 485 -1.30 -22.16 0.46
N ASN A 486 -0.71 -23.36 0.52
CA ASN A 486 -0.75 -24.21 1.71
C ASN A 486 -0.04 -23.58 2.92
N ALA A 487 1.03 -22.79 2.71
CA ALA A 487 1.73 -22.11 3.80
C ALA A 487 0.84 -21.08 4.52
N ALA A 488 -0.04 -20.41 3.77
CA ALA A 488 -0.99 -19.46 4.34
C ALA A 488 -2.14 -20.19 5.07
N LEU A 489 -2.59 -21.34 4.55
CA LEU A 489 -3.56 -22.20 5.23
C LEU A 489 -3.00 -22.77 6.55
N GLU A 490 -1.74 -23.20 6.57
CA GLU A 490 -1.06 -23.68 7.77
C GLU A 490 -0.91 -22.59 8.83
N ALA A 491 -0.54 -21.36 8.43
CA ALA A 491 -0.45 -20.22 9.34
C ALA A 491 -1.80 -19.88 10.00
N VAL A 492 -2.88 -19.88 9.20
CA VAL A 492 -4.24 -19.63 9.68
C VAL A 492 -4.73 -20.77 10.57
N ALA A 493 -4.52 -22.01 10.17
CA ALA A 493 -4.88 -23.19 10.94
C ALA A 493 -4.19 -23.18 12.32
N ARG A 494 -2.88 -22.88 12.35
CA ARG A 494 -2.12 -22.74 13.60
C ARG A 494 -2.64 -21.62 14.49
N PHE A 495 -2.96 -20.46 13.91
CA PHE A 495 -3.55 -19.36 14.67
C PHE A 495 -4.87 -19.77 15.32
N VAL A 496 -5.75 -20.48 14.59
CA VAL A 496 -7.02 -20.99 15.12
C VAL A 496 -6.79 -21.98 16.26
N THR A 497 -5.86 -22.93 16.12
CA THR A 497 -5.59 -23.93 17.16
C THR A 497 -4.93 -23.34 18.41
N THR A 498 -4.05 -22.34 18.24
CA THR A 498 -3.26 -21.77 19.35
C THR A 498 -4.01 -20.67 20.10
N ASN A 499 -4.76 -19.82 19.38
CA ASN A 499 -5.32 -18.59 19.95
C ASN A 499 -6.85 -18.62 20.14
N CYS A 500 -7.60 -19.45 19.42
CA CYS A 500 -9.06 -19.53 19.56
C CYS A 500 -9.47 -20.67 20.50
N ARG A 501 -9.78 -20.32 21.77
CA ARG A 501 -10.14 -21.27 22.83
C ARG A 501 -11.62 -21.67 22.81
N ASN A 502 -12.50 -20.74 22.41
CA ASN A 502 -13.94 -20.92 22.43
C ASN A 502 -14.53 -20.99 21.00
N ASP A 503 -15.62 -21.73 20.83
CA ASP A 503 -16.29 -21.84 19.52
C ASP A 503 -16.82 -20.50 19.00
N ALA A 504 -17.24 -19.60 19.90
CA ALA A 504 -17.63 -18.23 19.55
C ALA A 504 -16.46 -17.41 18.95
N GLN A 505 -15.24 -17.58 19.48
CA GLN A 505 -14.03 -16.92 18.94
C GLN A 505 -13.65 -17.48 17.57
N ARG A 506 -13.76 -18.81 17.39
CA ARG A 506 -13.52 -19.47 16.10
C ARG A 506 -14.50 -19.00 15.04
N GLU A 507 -15.79 -18.94 15.39
CA GLU A 507 -16.82 -18.46 14.47
C GLU A 507 -16.62 -16.99 14.09
N THR A 508 -16.30 -16.14 15.07
CA THR A 508 -15.99 -14.72 14.83
C THR A 508 -14.78 -14.57 13.92
N PHE A 509 -13.71 -15.34 14.16
CA PHE A 509 -12.53 -15.34 13.31
C PHE A 509 -12.82 -15.80 11.87
N TYR A 510 -13.63 -16.85 11.68
CA TYR A 510 -14.05 -17.28 10.34
C TYR A 510 -14.85 -16.21 9.61
N ARG A 511 -15.73 -15.50 10.32
CA ARG A 511 -16.46 -14.35 9.77
C ARG A 511 -15.55 -13.19 9.38
N VAL A 512 -14.46 -12.95 10.12
CA VAL A 512 -13.43 -11.96 9.78
C VAL A 512 -12.70 -12.36 8.48
N LEU A 513 -12.30 -13.64 8.35
CA LEU A 513 -11.63 -14.15 7.13
C LEU A 513 -12.53 -14.03 5.89
N ASP A 514 -13.81 -14.37 6.01
CA ASP A 514 -14.78 -14.27 4.92
C ASP A 514 -15.26 -12.82 4.68
N LYS A 515 -14.77 -11.85 5.47
CA LYS A 515 -15.20 -10.45 5.50
C LYS A 515 -16.72 -10.28 5.61
N ASN A 516 -17.38 -11.20 6.32
CA ASN A 516 -18.83 -11.22 6.46
C ASN A 516 -19.23 -11.41 7.93
N MET A 517 -19.24 -10.30 8.66
CA MET A 517 -19.56 -10.29 10.08
C MET A 517 -21.05 -10.49 10.40
N LYS A 518 -21.94 -10.43 9.39
CA LYS A 518 -23.41 -10.57 9.55
C LYS A 518 -24.00 -9.67 10.65
N MET A 519 -23.44 -8.48 10.86
CA MET A 519 -23.88 -7.52 11.90
C MET A 519 -24.91 -6.47 11.41
N GLY A 520 -25.34 -6.57 10.14
CA GLY A 520 -26.34 -5.67 9.58
C GLY A 520 -25.93 -4.19 9.55
N ILE A 521 -24.64 -3.93 9.33
CA ILE A 521 -24.04 -2.59 9.18
C ILE A 521 -23.41 -2.46 7.79
N SER A 522 -23.55 -1.28 7.19
CA SER A 522 -22.91 -0.92 5.92
C SER A 522 -21.72 0.00 6.14
N VAL A 523 -20.82 0.08 5.14
CA VAL A 523 -19.71 1.05 5.15
C VAL A 523 -20.22 2.48 5.27
N ALA A 524 -21.40 2.78 4.73
CA ALA A 524 -22.04 4.10 4.88
C ALA A 524 -22.42 4.39 6.33
N THR A 525 -22.88 3.38 7.08
CA THR A 525 -23.17 3.50 8.51
C THR A 525 -21.88 3.75 9.31
N ILE A 526 -20.79 3.02 9.01
CA ILE A 526 -19.49 3.21 9.66
C ILE A 526 -18.95 4.62 9.36
N ASN A 527 -18.92 5.04 8.10
CA ASN A 527 -18.45 6.37 7.70
C ASN A 527 -19.33 7.52 8.23
N SER A 528 -20.61 7.25 8.56
CA SER A 528 -21.47 8.25 9.21
C SER A 528 -21.11 8.49 10.67
N VAL A 529 -20.58 7.47 11.36
CA VAL A 529 -20.11 7.57 12.76
C VAL A 529 -18.64 8.03 12.80
N PHE A 530 -17.82 7.52 11.87
CA PHE A 530 -16.40 7.81 11.76
C PHE A 530 -16.06 8.35 10.36
N PRO A 531 -16.19 9.67 10.12
CA PRO A 531 -15.98 10.27 8.81
C PRO A 531 -14.61 9.94 8.21
N GLY A 532 -14.58 9.55 6.93
CA GLY A 532 -13.34 9.27 6.20
C GLY A 532 -12.59 7.99 6.63
N SER A 533 -13.23 7.10 7.38
CA SER A 533 -12.57 5.89 7.91
C SER A 533 -12.32 4.81 6.86
N ILE A 534 -13.24 4.63 5.91
CA ILE A 534 -13.13 3.64 4.84
C ILE A 534 -13.37 4.36 3.51
N SER A 535 -12.46 4.20 2.55
CA SER A 535 -12.58 4.80 1.22
C SER A 535 -13.78 4.18 0.49
N THR A 536 -14.76 5.01 0.14
CA THR A 536 -15.90 4.58 -0.67
C THR A 536 -16.10 5.56 -1.81
N PHE A 537 -16.26 5.04 -3.02
CA PHE A 537 -16.68 5.84 -4.16
C PHE A 537 -18.11 5.46 -4.56
N LYS A 538 -18.86 6.43 -5.10
CA LYS A 538 -20.21 6.22 -5.61
C LYS A 538 -20.22 6.45 -7.11
N VAL A 539 -20.77 5.49 -7.83
CA VAL A 539 -20.90 5.54 -9.29
C VAL A 539 -22.29 6.04 -9.67
N ALA A 540 -22.39 6.87 -10.72
CA ALA A 540 -23.67 7.33 -11.25
C ALA A 540 -24.51 6.16 -11.79
N LEU A 541 -25.72 5.99 -11.26
CA LEU A 541 -26.65 4.93 -11.65
C LEU A 541 -27.73 5.47 -12.59
N ALA A 542 -27.96 4.76 -13.69
CA ALA A 542 -29.00 5.10 -14.63
C ALA A 542 -30.38 4.71 -14.08
N LYS A 543 -31.33 5.65 -14.11
CA LYS A 543 -32.73 5.35 -13.83
C LYS A 543 -33.33 4.61 -15.03
N THR A 544 -34.05 3.52 -14.75
CA THR A 544 -34.83 2.82 -15.80
C THR A 544 -36.02 3.68 -16.15
N PHE A 545 -36.16 3.91 -17.45
CA PHE A 545 -37.35 4.52 -18.00
C PHE A 545 -38.57 3.60 -17.85
N LYS A 546 -39.71 4.13 -17.36
CA LYS A 546 -40.94 3.34 -17.14
C LYS A 546 -42.11 3.74 -18.05
N ASP A 547 -42.29 5.01 -18.41
CA ASP A 547 -43.47 5.52 -19.17
C ASP A 547 -43.18 6.61 -20.21
N GLU A 548 -43.72 6.47 -21.44
CA GLU A 548 -43.57 7.38 -22.61
C GLU A 548 -43.85 8.86 -22.32
N ALA A 549 -44.84 9.13 -21.47
CA ALA A 549 -45.20 10.48 -21.05
C ALA A 549 -44.11 11.16 -20.18
N GLU A 550 -43.35 10.38 -19.40
CA GLU A 550 -42.27 10.89 -18.56
C GLU A 550 -41.04 11.27 -19.41
N LEU A 551 -40.75 10.50 -20.47
CA LEU A 551 -39.66 10.81 -21.41
C LEU A 551 -39.91 12.16 -22.07
N THR A 552 -41.15 12.37 -22.51
CA THR A 552 -41.58 13.58 -23.19
C THR A 552 -41.40 14.80 -22.29
N ARG A 553 -41.75 14.70 -21.00
CA ARG A 553 -41.54 15.76 -20.00
C ARG A 553 -40.07 15.99 -19.65
N ILE A 554 -39.24 14.95 -19.62
CA ILE A 554 -37.82 15.07 -19.26
C ILE A 554 -36.99 15.64 -20.40
N LEU A 555 -37.34 15.33 -21.65
CA LEU A 555 -36.64 15.82 -22.84
C LEU A 555 -37.04 17.24 -23.21
N THR A 556 -38.23 17.72 -22.80
CA THR A 556 -38.68 19.10 -23.03
C THR A 556 -38.44 19.97 -21.79
N SER A 557 -37.36 20.74 -21.78
CA SER A 557 -37.18 21.83 -20.80
C SER A 557 -37.87 23.08 -21.33
N ASN A 558 -38.98 23.53 -20.71
CA ASN A 558 -39.68 24.85 -20.77
C ASN A 558 -39.70 25.73 -22.07
N LYS A 559 -39.17 25.29 -23.21
CA LYS A 559 -39.08 25.97 -24.51
C LYS A 559 -38.95 25.00 -25.70
N GLY A 560 -39.35 23.73 -25.56
CA GLY A 560 -39.58 22.84 -26.71
C GLY A 560 -38.35 22.22 -27.38
N ASP A 561 -37.11 22.57 -27.01
CA ASP A 561 -35.90 21.98 -27.59
C ASP A 561 -35.27 20.87 -26.73
N VAL A 562 -34.86 19.76 -27.37
CA VAL A 562 -34.16 18.60 -26.78
C VAL A 562 -32.63 18.87 -26.65
N THR A 563 -32.24 20.14 -26.61
CA THR A 563 -30.85 20.60 -26.79
C THR A 563 -30.03 20.53 -25.50
N ASP A 564 -29.83 19.34 -24.93
CA ASP A 564 -28.83 19.14 -23.86
C ASP A 564 -28.52 17.66 -23.53
N TRP A 565 -28.92 16.72 -24.40
CA TRP A 565 -28.83 15.28 -24.14
C TRP A 565 -27.91 14.58 -25.14
N TYR A 566 -27.08 13.69 -24.62
CA TYR A 566 -26.22 12.80 -25.40
C TYR A 566 -26.74 11.37 -25.31
N ALA A 567 -26.86 10.71 -26.45
CA ALA A 567 -27.25 9.32 -26.55
C ALA A 567 -26.07 8.44 -26.95
N SER A 568 -25.95 7.28 -26.31
CA SER A 568 -25.01 6.23 -26.70
C SER A 568 -25.70 4.87 -26.68
N ARG A 569 -25.15 3.90 -27.42
CA ARG A 569 -25.56 2.50 -27.24
C ARG A 569 -25.28 2.05 -25.79
N LYS A 570 -26.11 1.16 -25.27
CA LYS A 570 -25.91 0.51 -23.98
C LYS A 570 -25.11 -0.77 -24.22
N VAL A 571 -23.88 -0.79 -23.73
CA VAL A 571 -22.96 -1.92 -23.89
C VAL A 571 -23.29 -2.98 -22.82
N ASP A 572 -23.34 -4.24 -23.24
CA ASP A 572 -23.71 -5.38 -22.39
C ASP A 572 -22.46 -5.99 -21.73
N GLY A 573 -21.81 -5.18 -20.89
CA GLY A 573 -20.51 -5.48 -20.28
C GLY A 573 -20.45 -5.33 -18.76
N LEU A 574 -19.26 -5.54 -18.21
CA LEU A 574 -18.96 -5.24 -16.81
C LEU A 574 -18.44 -3.79 -16.71
N ARG A 575 -19.16 -2.93 -15.98
CA ARG A 575 -18.69 -1.57 -15.70
C ARG A 575 -17.37 -1.60 -14.91
N CYS A 576 -16.38 -0.94 -15.47
CA CYS A 576 -15.00 -0.91 -15.00
C CYS A 576 -14.53 0.54 -14.88
N LEU A 577 -14.10 0.92 -13.69
CA LEU A 577 -13.44 2.18 -13.40
C LEU A 577 -11.94 1.96 -13.43
N THR A 578 -11.24 2.75 -14.22
CA THR A 578 -9.78 2.70 -14.30
C THR A 578 -9.22 3.93 -13.60
N MET A 579 -8.55 3.74 -12.47
CA MET A 579 -7.87 4.80 -11.73
C MET A 579 -6.41 4.86 -12.16
N LEU A 580 -5.96 6.04 -12.59
CA LEU A 580 -4.58 6.31 -12.96
C LEU A 580 -3.96 7.26 -11.94
N GLN A 581 -3.00 6.76 -11.17
CA GLN A 581 -2.28 7.54 -10.17
C GLN A 581 -0.87 7.84 -10.67
N SER A 582 -0.42 9.07 -10.45
CA SER A 582 0.96 9.45 -10.76
C SER A 582 1.89 8.85 -9.71
N ILE A 583 2.92 8.11 -10.13
CA ILE A 583 3.90 7.50 -9.22
C ILE A 583 4.83 8.56 -8.63
N ASP A 584 5.04 9.69 -9.34
CA ASP A 584 5.87 10.79 -8.87
C ASP A 584 5.33 12.16 -9.35
N PRO A 585 4.64 12.94 -8.48
CA PRO A 585 4.04 14.23 -8.86
C PRO A 585 5.05 15.32 -9.24
N HIS A 586 6.35 15.14 -8.95
CA HIS A 586 7.37 16.21 -9.07
C HIS A 586 8.38 16.05 -10.22
N VAL A 587 8.27 14.99 -11.03
CA VAL A 587 9.15 14.78 -12.18
C VAL A 587 8.58 15.49 -13.42
N LYS A 588 9.27 16.53 -13.91
CA LYS A 588 8.90 17.28 -15.12
C LYS A 588 9.15 16.52 -16.44
N ASN A 589 9.72 15.31 -16.39
CA ASN A 589 9.94 14.52 -17.62
C ASN A 589 8.61 14.02 -18.18
N ARG A 590 8.45 14.15 -19.51
CA ARG A 590 7.26 13.76 -20.29
C ARG A 590 6.94 12.25 -20.28
N THR A 591 7.70 11.45 -19.53
CA THR A 591 7.54 9.99 -19.40
C THR A 591 7.22 9.63 -17.94
N ALA A 592 6.03 10.02 -17.47
CA ALA A 592 5.54 9.60 -16.16
C ALA A 592 5.03 8.16 -16.24
N ASP A 593 5.57 7.27 -15.42
CA ASP A 593 4.97 5.96 -15.19
C ASP A 593 3.69 6.16 -14.38
N TRP A 594 2.54 5.87 -15.00
CA TRP A 594 1.24 5.89 -14.34
C TRP A 594 0.97 4.52 -13.73
N LYS A 595 0.57 4.50 -12.46
CA LYS A 595 0.04 3.29 -11.82
C LYS A 595 -1.44 3.18 -12.20
N VAL A 596 -1.81 2.10 -12.88
CA VAL A 596 -3.16 1.84 -13.37
C VAL A 596 -3.81 0.77 -12.50
N GLN A 597 -5.03 1.03 -12.01
CA GLN A 597 -5.81 0.07 -11.24
C GLN A 597 -7.25 0.01 -11.77
N PHE A 598 -7.78 -1.20 -11.92
CA PHE A 598 -9.13 -1.44 -12.41
C PHE A 598 -10.06 -1.85 -11.27
N PHE A 599 -11.23 -1.22 -11.18
CA PHE A 599 -12.25 -1.50 -10.17
C PHE A 599 -13.60 -1.75 -10.83
N SER A 600 -14.34 -2.74 -10.35
CA SER A 600 -15.74 -2.93 -10.71
C SER A 600 -16.63 -1.85 -10.08
N ARG A 601 -17.89 -1.77 -10.52
CA ARG A 601 -18.94 -0.91 -9.91
C ARG A 601 -19.05 -1.03 -8.39
N THR A 602 -18.74 -2.19 -7.81
CA THR A 602 -18.85 -2.44 -6.36
C THR A 602 -17.53 -2.22 -5.61
N GLY A 603 -16.48 -1.71 -6.26
CA GLY A 603 -15.17 -1.51 -5.62
C GLY A 603 -14.23 -2.71 -5.66
N LYS A 604 -14.65 -3.85 -6.25
CA LYS A 604 -13.76 -5.01 -6.36
C LYS A 604 -12.68 -4.78 -7.42
N ALA A 605 -11.42 -4.94 -7.07
CA ALA A 605 -10.29 -4.83 -7.99
C ALA A 605 -10.30 -5.94 -9.06
N LEU A 606 -10.01 -5.57 -10.31
CA LEU A 606 -9.94 -6.47 -11.47
C LEU A 606 -8.47 -6.64 -11.88
N VAL A 607 -7.87 -7.78 -11.53
CA VAL A 607 -6.42 -8.03 -11.70
C VAL A 607 -6.08 -8.67 -13.06
N THR A 608 -7.08 -9.15 -13.80
CA THR A 608 -6.91 -9.95 -15.03
C THR A 608 -6.77 -9.14 -16.32
N LEU A 609 -6.65 -7.80 -16.24
CA LEU A 609 -6.73 -6.86 -17.37
C LEU A 609 -5.37 -6.32 -17.85
N GLY A 610 -4.29 -7.11 -17.79
CA GLY A 610 -2.94 -6.66 -18.15
C GLY A 610 -2.80 -6.09 -19.57
N LYS A 611 -3.45 -6.70 -20.58
CA LYS A 611 -3.43 -6.19 -21.97
C LYS A 611 -4.05 -4.80 -22.09
N VAL A 612 -5.15 -4.55 -21.38
CA VAL A 612 -5.84 -3.24 -21.35
C VAL A 612 -4.94 -2.20 -20.67
N GLU A 613 -4.25 -2.61 -19.60
CA GLU A 613 -3.28 -1.76 -18.88
C GLU A 613 -2.15 -1.27 -19.79
N GLU A 614 -1.55 -2.18 -20.55
CA GLU A 614 -0.46 -1.87 -21.48
C GLU A 614 -0.91 -0.89 -22.58
N THR A 615 -2.08 -1.11 -23.19
CA THR A 615 -2.62 -0.23 -24.23
C THR A 615 -2.91 1.18 -23.69
N ILE A 616 -3.46 1.30 -22.47
CA ILE A 616 -3.70 2.61 -21.84
C ILE A 616 -2.38 3.35 -21.57
N LYS A 617 -1.38 2.65 -21.03
CA LYS A 617 -0.04 3.22 -20.79
C LYS A 617 0.61 3.71 -22.09
N GLN A 618 0.54 2.92 -23.16
CA GLN A 618 1.05 3.30 -24.47
C GLN A 618 0.34 4.53 -25.04
N SER A 619 -0.99 4.60 -24.92
CA SER A 619 -1.79 5.74 -25.40
C SER A 619 -1.39 7.04 -24.71
N ILE A 620 -1.16 7.00 -23.40
CA ILE A 620 -0.74 8.16 -22.62
C ILE A 620 0.73 8.55 -22.91
N LEU A 621 1.61 7.58 -23.15
CA LEU A 621 3.01 7.83 -23.52
C LEU A 621 3.17 8.40 -24.94
N ALA A 622 2.24 8.06 -25.84
CA ALA A 622 2.20 8.60 -27.21
C ALA A 622 1.65 10.03 -27.25
N PHE A 623 0.81 10.39 -26.28
CA PHE A 623 0.20 11.72 -26.18
C PHE A 623 1.27 12.83 -26.11
N GLY A 624 1.24 13.75 -27.07
CA GLY A 624 2.12 14.92 -27.10
C GLY A 624 3.43 14.78 -27.90
N LYS A 625 3.64 13.67 -28.63
CA LYS A 625 4.78 13.54 -29.57
C LYS A 625 4.58 14.29 -30.90
N ASP A 626 3.33 14.41 -31.37
CA ASP A 626 2.98 15.07 -32.65
C ASP A 626 2.06 16.29 -32.45
N ALA A 627 2.40 17.19 -31.51
CA ALA A 627 1.52 18.32 -31.21
C ALA A 627 1.58 19.41 -32.30
N LYS A 628 0.60 19.42 -33.21
CA LYS A 628 0.09 20.67 -33.80
C LYS A 628 -0.56 21.50 -32.68
N LYS A 629 -0.45 22.83 -32.76
CA LYS A 629 -1.03 23.79 -31.79
C LYS A 629 -2.57 23.88 -31.93
N ASP A 630 -3.26 22.76 -31.79
CA ASP A 630 -4.73 22.74 -31.76
C ASP A 630 -5.24 23.03 -30.34
N GLU A 631 -6.27 23.87 -30.21
CA GLU A 631 -6.83 24.31 -28.92
C GLU A 631 -7.25 23.14 -28.02
N LEU A 632 -7.77 22.06 -28.62
CA LEU A 632 -8.20 20.85 -27.90
C LEU A 632 -7.02 20.07 -27.28
N VAL A 633 -5.86 20.07 -27.95
CA VAL A 633 -4.65 19.41 -27.43
C VAL A 633 -4.13 20.17 -26.20
N VAL A 634 -4.22 21.50 -26.20
CA VAL A 634 -3.87 22.33 -25.04
C VAL A 634 -4.79 22.03 -23.86
N LYS A 635 -6.12 21.98 -24.08
CA LYS A 635 -7.08 21.64 -23.02
C LYS A 635 -6.85 20.25 -22.43
N ALA A 636 -6.50 19.26 -23.26
CA ALA A 636 -6.16 17.92 -22.80
C ALA A 636 -4.81 17.87 -22.05
N GLN A 637 -3.83 18.69 -22.43
CA GLN A 637 -2.57 18.85 -21.67
C GLN A 637 -2.81 19.51 -20.31
N ASP A 638 -3.61 20.57 -20.24
CA ASP A 638 -3.99 21.22 -18.99
C ASP A 638 -4.73 20.27 -18.06
N PHE A 639 -5.62 19.43 -18.61
CA PHE A 639 -6.28 18.37 -17.85
C PHE A 639 -5.28 17.36 -17.27
N LEU A 640 -4.33 16.86 -18.05
CA LEU A 640 -3.30 15.92 -17.57
C LEU A 640 -2.40 16.57 -16.51
N GLN A 641 -2.10 17.86 -16.65
CA GLN A 641 -1.32 18.59 -15.65
C GLN A 641 -2.09 18.73 -14.35
N ASN A 642 -3.35 19.18 -14.40
CA ASN A 642 -4.23 19.26 -13.24
C ASN A 642 -4.45 17.87 -12.59
N ALA A 643 -4.53 16.81 -13.39
CA ALA A 643 -4.61 15.44 -12.90
C ALA A 643 -3.33 15.01 -12.16
N ARG A 644 -2.15 15.41 -12.63
CA ARG A 644 -0.87 15.16 -11.92
C ARG A 644 -0.83 15.88 -10.59
N ASP A 645 -1.26 17.14 -10.56
CA ASP A 645 -1.26 17.97 -9.35
C ASP A 645 -2.29 17.47 -8.31
N SER A 646 -3.42 16.91 -8.77
CA SER A 646 -4.49 16.33 -7.93
C SER A 646 -4.30 14.84 -7.60
N GLY A 647 -3.16 14.24 -7.96
CA GLY A 647 -2.80 12.86 -7.61
C GLY A 647 -3.35 11.77 -8.54
N GLY A 648 -4.10 12.12 -9.59
CA GLY A 648 -4.53 11.19 -10.63
C GLY A 648 -5.82 11.57 -11.36
N PHE A 649 -6.25 10.69 -12.26
CA PHE A 649 -7.56 10.77 -12.93
C PHE A 649 -8.22 9.40 -13.07
N VAL A 650 -9.52 9.40 -13.37
CA VAL A 650 -10.37 8.21 -13.46
C VAL A 650 -11.02 8.14 -14.84
N LEU A 651 -10.93 6.98 -15.49
CA LEU A 651 -11.69 6.64 -16.70
C LEU A 651 -12.87 5.75 -16.33
N ASP A 652 -14.05 6.09 -16.82
CA ASP A 652 -15.28 5.30 -16.62
C ASP A 652 -15.66 4.62 -17.93
N GLY A 653 -15.81 3.29 -17.89
CA GLY A 653 -16.08 2.49 -19.07
C GLY A 653 -16.73 1.15 -18.77
N GLU A 654 -17.00 0.39 -19.83
CA GLU A 654 -17.56 -0.96 -19.78
C GLU A 654 -16.62 -1.95 -20.49
N MET A 655 -16.25 -3.02 -19.78
CA MET A 655 -15.43 -4.12 -20.29
C MET A 655 -16.32 -5.20 -20.89
N CYS A 656 -15.98 -5.67 -22.10
CA CYS A 656 -16.65 -6.73 -22.83
C CYS A 656 -15.67 -7.71 -23.45
N VAL A 657 -16.16 -8.90 -23.76
CA VAL A 657 -15.51 -9.86 -24.65
C VAL A 657 -16.27 -9.88 -25.97
N LEU A 658 -15.55 -9.71 -27.09
CA LEU A 658 -16.14 -9.71 -28.43
C LEU A 658 -15.92 -11.07 -29.11
N GLU A 659 -16.99 -11.63 -29.67
CA GLU A 659 -16.96 -12.84 -30.52
C GLU A 659 -17.27 -12.48 -31.98
N SER A 660 -16.58 -13.15 -32.90
CA SER A 660 -16.79 -13.01 -34.34
C SER A 660 -18.13 -13.65 -34.73
N GLY A 661 -19.04 -12.86 -35.31
CA GLY A 661 -20.29 -13.36 -35.87
C GLY A 661 -20.03 -14.32 -37.04
N ALA A 662 -20.86 -15.34 -37.19
CA ALA A 662 -20.74 -16.39 -38.21
C ALA A 662 -21.19 -15.94 -39.63
N GLY A 663 -20.81 -14.74 -40.07
CA GLY A 663 -21.09 -14.23 -41.41
C GLY A 663 -20.00 -13.27 -41.87
N ASP A 664 -19.77 -13.18 -43.19
CA ASP A 664 -18.69 -12.43 -43.85
C ASP A 664 -18.77 -10.88 -43.71
N GLY A 665 -19.37 -10.37 -42.64
CA GLY A 665 -19.38 -8.95 -42.26
C GLY A 665 -18.76 -8.73 -40.87
N GLU A 666 -18.09 -7.59 -40.68
CA GLU A 666 -17.41 -7.19 -39.42
C GLU A 666 -18.36 -6.91 -38.23
N ASP A 667 -19.46 -7.65 -38.05
CA ASP A 667 -20.39 -7.48 -36.93
C ASP A 667 -20.00 -8.40 -35.76
N TRP A 668 -19.13 -7.87 -34.89
CA TRP A 668 -18.73 -8.51 -33.63
C TRP A 668 -19.85 -8.41 -32.58
N LYS A 669 -20.16 -9.51 -31.89
CA LYS A 669 -21.21 -9.56 -30.86
C LYS A 669 -20.62 -9.59 -29.46
N GLU A 670 -21.23 -8.84 -28.55
CA GLU A 670 -20.85 -8.77 -27.13
C GLU A 670 -21.32 -10.03 -26.39
N ASN A 671 -20.39 -10.76 -25.74
CA ASN A 671 -20.69 -11.95 -24.96
C ASN A 671 -20.57 -11.68 -23.44
N PHE A 672 -21.70 -11.35 -22.81
CA PHE A 672 -21.77 -11.07 -21.37
C PHE A 672 -21.37 -12.26 -20.48
N GLN A 673 -21.71 -13.49 -20.88
CA GLN A 673 -21.43 -14.67 -20.06
C GLN A 673 -19.93 -14.95 -19.97
N LEU A 674 -19.22 -14.88 -21.10
CA LEU A 674 -17.77 -14.97 -21.14
C LEU A 674 -17.11 -13.82 -20.38
N THR A 675 -17.63 -12.60 -20.54
CA THR A 675 -17.15 -11.42 -19.80
C THR A 675 -17.22 -11.66 -18.28
N MET A 676 -18.34 -12.18 -17.78
CA MET A 676 -18.50 -12.52 -16.37
C MET A 676 -17.61 -13.68 -15.91
N GLN A 677 -17.41 -14.69 -16.75
CA GLN A 677 -16.52 -15.82 -16.46
C GLN A 677 -15.07 -15.36 -16.36
N VAL A 678 -14.62 -14.50 -17.26
CA VAL A 678 -13.28 -13.91 -17.27
C VAL A 678 -12.99 -13.10 -16.00
N CYS A 679 -13.95 -12.29 -15.54
CA CYS A 679 -13.79 -11.53 -14.31
C CYS A 679 -13.82 -12.39 -13.03
N ARG A 680 -14.37 -13.61 -13.10
CA ARG A 680 -14.41 -14.56 -11.97
C ARG A 680 -13.19 -15.48 -11.94
N THR A 681 -12.67 -15.87 -13.09
CA THR A 681 -11.58 -16.85 -13.22
C THR A 681 -10.25 -16.12 -13.24
N GLY A 682 -9.67 -15.86 -12.06
CA GLY A 682 -8.37 -15.22 -11.94
C GLY A 682 -7.27 -16.12 -12.48
N GLY A 683 -6.84 -15.93 -13.74
CA GLY A 683 -5.60 -16.53 -14.23
C GLY A 683 -5.49 -16.85 -15.72
N HIS A 684 -6.48 -16.54 -16.57
CA HIS A 684 -6.38 -16.83 -18.03
C HIS A 684 -6.44 -15.54 -18.85
N SER A 685 -5.57 -15.42 -19.84
CA SER A 685 -5.54 -14.29 -20.78
C SER A 685 -6.85 -14.25 -21.58
N VAL A 686 -7.52 -13.09 -21.56
CA VAL A 686 -8.78 -12.88 -22.28
C VAL A 686 -8.51 -12.94 -23.79
N LEU A 687 -9.31 -13.74 -24.51
CA LEU A 687 -9.39 -13.69 -25.97
C LEU A 687 -10.25 -12.47 -26.33
N ASN A 688 -9.69 -11.50 -27.08
CA ASN A 688 -10.37 -10.30 -27.57
C ASN A 688 -11.15 -9.46 -26.51
N PRO A 689 -10.49 -8.95 -25.45
CA PRO A 689 -11.10 -7.97 -24.55
C PRO A 689 -11.30 -6.63 -25.26
N ALA A 690 -12.47 -6.00 -25.05
CA ALA A 690 -12.78 -4.65 -25.49
C ALA A 690 -13.21 -3.79 -24.29
N TYR A 691 -12.54 -2.66 -24.10
CA TYR A 691 -12.82 -1.66 -23.07
C TYR A 691 -13.43 -0.41 -23.72
N PHE A 692 -14.73 -0.20 -23.50
CA PHE A 692 -15.45 0.97 -24.01
C PHE A 692 -15.47 2.08 -22.98
N VAL A 693 -14.61 3.09 -23.14
CA VAL A 693 -14.52 4.26 -22.25
C VAL A 693 -15.50 5.33 -22.71
N PHE A 694 -16.27 5.91 -21.78
CA PHE A 694 -17.29 6.89 -22.10
C PHE A 694 -17.26 8.17 -21.25
N ASP A 695 -16.45 8.23 -20.18
CA ASP A 695 -16.23 9.47 -19.40
C ASP A 695 -14.81 9.50 -18.79
N CYS A 696 -14.34 10.70 -18.44
CA CYS A 696 -13.01 10.97 -17.87
C CYS A 696 -13.08 12.11 -16.85
N LEU A 697 -12.64 11.86 -15.61
CA LEU A 697 -12.75 12.78 -14.47
C LEU A 697 -11.41 12.90 -13.73
N THR A 698 -11.10 14.04 -13.12
CA THR A 698 -9.96 14.09 -12.17
C THR A 698 -10.31 13.31 -10.89
N MET A 699 -9.29 12.89 -10.14
CA MET A 699 -9.51 12.20 -8.86
C MET A 699 -10.33 13.06 -7.88
N GLU A 700 -10.11 14.38 -7.88
CA GLU A 700 -10.84 15.33 -7.03
C GLU A 700 -12.33 15.45 -7.41
N GLU A 701 -12.64 15.57 -8.71
CA GLU A 701 -14.03 15.61 -9.21
C GLU A 701 -14.76 14.31 -8.90
N PHE A 702 -14.07 13.18 -9.04
CA PHE A 702 -14.62 11.85 -8.77
C PHE A 702 -14.95 11.67 -7.27
N MET A 703 -14.02 12.03 -6.38
CA MET A 703 -14.22 11.88 -4.93
C MET A 703 -15.23 12.88 -4.35
N SER A 704 -15.23 14.13 -4.84
CA SER A 704 -16.20 15.15 -4.41
C SER A 704 -17.60 14.93 -5.01
N GLY A 705 -17.68 14.22 -6.13
CA GLY A 705 -18.91 14.04 -6.91
C GLY A 705 -19.47 15.32 -7.50
N LYS A 706 -18.68 16.40 -7.54
CA LYS A 706 -19.01 17.70 -8.13
C LYS A 706 -17.90 18.10 -9.09
N GLY A 707 -18.26 18.55 -10.28
CA GLY A 707 -17.31 19.05 -11.29
C GLY A 707 -17.84 20.33 -11.92
N GLN A 708 -16.92 21.17 -12.39
CA GLN A 708 -17.26 22.42 -13.09
C GLN A 708 -17.40 22.23 -14.60
N ARG A 709 -16.82 21.14 -15.14
CA ARG A 709 -16.77 20.86 -16.58
C ARG A 709 -18.04 20.17 -17.08
N SER A 710 -18.53 20.63 -18.22
CA SER A 710 -19.67 20.02 -18.91
C SER A 710 -19.30 18.64 -19.46
N PHE A 711 -20.30 17.80 -19.73
CA PHE A 711 -20.06 16.49 -20.31
C PHE A 711 -19.40 16.56 -21.70
N ALA A 712 -19.79 17.54 -22.52
CA ALA A 712 -19.21 17.79 -23.84
C ALA A 712 -17.70 18.04 -23.78
N GLU A 713 -17.24 18.90 -22.86
CA GLU A 713 -15.82 19.20 -22.68
C GLU A 713 -15.02 17.97 -22.25
N ARG A 714 -15.59 17.12 -21.37
CA ARG A 714 -14.94 15.86 -20.95
C ARG A 714 -14.82 14.88 -22.10
N LEU A 715 -15.84 14.81 -22.97
CA LEU A 715 -15.85 13.95 -24.15
C LEU A 715 -14.78 14.38 -25.17
N ASP A 716 -14.59 15.69 -25.40
CA ASP A 716 -13.55 16.17 -26.32
C ASP A 716 -12.14 15.94 -25.79
N ILE A 717 -11.91 16.07 -24.47
CA ILE A 717 -10.65 15.68 -23.84
C ILE A 717 -10.41 14.17 -24.01
N LEU A 718 -11.43 13.35 -23.77
CA LEU A 718 -11.34 11.90 -23.92
C LEU A 718 -11.01 11.48 -25.37
N LYS A 719 -11.64 12.13 -26.37
CA LYS A 719 -11.33 11.92 -27.79
C LYS A 719 -9.86 12.14 -28.08
N GLU A 720 -9.29 13.26 -27.63
CA GLU A 720 -7.88 13.58 -27.89
C GLU A 720 -6.93 12.64 -27.14
N LEU A 721 -7.26 12.23 -25.90
CA LEU A 721 -6.46 11.28 -25.13
C LEU A 721 -6.42 9.88 -25.80
N LEU A 722 -7.51 9.46 -26.46
CA LEU A 722 -7.63 8.16 -27.09
C LEU A 722 -7.38 8.17 -28.61
N LYS A 723 -7.08 9.33 -29.21
CA LYS A 723 -6.94 9.52 -30.66
C LYS A 723 -5.81 8.70 -31.30
N MET A 724 -4.75 8.44 -30.54
CA MET A 724 -3.59 7.66 -30.99
C MET A 724 -3.69 6.15 -30.66
N ALA A 725 -4.75 5.69 -29.99
CA ALA A 725 -4.92 4.28 -29.61
C ALA A 725 -5.32 3.34 -30.76
N ARG A 726 -5.24 3.75 -32.03
CA ARG A 726 -5.49 2.86 -33.18
C ARG A 726 -4.15 2.35 -33.72
N PRO A 727 -3.95 1.02 -33.77
CA PRO A 727 -4.90 0.04 -34.31
C PRO A 727 -5.28 -1.12 -33.36
N ASP A 728 -5.09 -1.01 -32.05
CA ASP A 728 -5.48 -2.08 -31.14
C ASP A 728 -6.96 -1.95 -30.75
N ARG A 729 -7.80 -2.89 -31.23
CA ARG A 729 -9.24 -2.98 -30.97
C ARG A 729 -9.63 -3.12 -29.47
N ILE A 730 -8.65 -3.04 -28.56
CA ILE A 730 -8.76 -3.31 -27.12
C ILE A 730 -9.34 -2.13 -26.33
N VAL A 731 -8.93 -0.89 -26.59
CA VAL A 731 -9.43 0.30 -25.87
C VAL A 731 -10.10 1.24 -26.86
N GLN A 732 -11.39 1.49 -26.68
CA GLN A 732 -12.20 2.27 -27.60
C GLN A 732 -13.03 3.30 -26.85
N MET A 733 -13.18 4.49 -27.42
CA MET A 733 -14.16 5.46 -26.93
C MET A 733 -15.56 5.03 -27.40
N LEU A 734 -16.53 4.99 -26.50
CA LEU A 734 -17.93 4.79 -26.86
C LEU A 734 -18.47 6.04 -27.55
N GLU A 735 -18.96 5.89 -28.78
CA GLU A 735 -19.54 6.99 -29.54
C GLU A 735 -20.78 7.55 -28.85
N GLN A 736 -20.84 8.88 -28.73
CA GLN A 736 -21.95 9.60 -28.12
C GLN A 736 -22.45 10.69 -29.06
N LYS A 737 -23.71 10.56 -29.46
CA LYS A 737 -24.37 11.48 -30.38
C LYS A 737 -25.14 12.52 -29.58
N ASN A 738 -24.94 13.81 -29.90
CA ASN A 738 -25.77 14.89 -29.36
C ASN A 738 -27.16 14.80 -30.02
N LEU A 739 -28.22 14.73 -29.21
CA LEU A 739 -29.58 14.65 -29.71
C LEU A 739 -30.10 16.05 -30.05
N SER A 740 -30.38 16.28 -31.33
CA SER A 740 -30.97 17.54 -31.80
C SER A 740 -32.50 17.47 -31.87
N SER A 741 -33.05 16.27 -32.10
CA SER A 741 -34.49 16.04 -32.23
C SER A 741 -34.95 14.68 -31.64
N ARG A 742 -36.26 14.53 -31.44
CA ARG A 742 -36.88 13.28 -30.99
C ARG A 742 -36.72 12.14 -32.00
N GLU A 743 -36.81 12.46 -33.29
CA GLU A 743 -36.70 11.49 -34.38
C GLU A 743 -35.35 10.77 -34.38
N GLU A 744 -34.27 11.48 -34.00
CA GLU A 744 -32.95 10.85 -33.86
C GLU A 744 -32.91 9.82 -32.73
N LEU A 745 -33.62 10.06 -31.62
CA LEU A 745 -33.69 9.10 -30.53
C LEU A 745 -34.48 7.85 -30.93
N GLU A 746 -35.60 8.02 -31.63
CA GLU A 746 -36.41 6.91 -32.14
C GLU A 746 -35.63 6.07 -33.17
N SER A 747 -34.86 6.73 -34.05
CA SER A 747 -33.94 6.09 -34.98
C SER A 747 -32.82 5.30 -34.27
N MET A 748 -32.28 5.82 -33.17
CA MET A 748 -31.29 5.09 -32.38
C MET A 748 -31.88 3.88 -31.66
N ILE A 749 -33.13 3.99 -31.19
CA ILE A 749 -33.84 2.86 -30.57
C ILE A 749 -34.11 1.77 -31.61
N SER A 750 -34.59 2.12 -32.82
CA SER A 750 -34.81 1.13 -33.88
C SER A 750 -33.50 0.46 -34.33
N THR A 751 -32.41 1.22 -34.39
CA THR A 751 -31.06 0.69 -34.66
C THR A 751 -30.58 -0.23 -33.55
N ALA A 752 -30.88 0.08 -32.29
CA ALA A 752 -30.54 -0.79 -31.16
C ALA A 752 -31.27 -2.15 -31.25
N ILE A 753 -32.53 -2.16 -31.71
CA ILE A 753 -33.30 -3.40 -31.92
C ILE A 753 -32.71 -4.21 -33.08
N SER A 754 -32.46 -3.58 -34.23
CA SER A 754 -31.96 -4.28 -35.43
C SER A 754 -30.58 -4.87 -35.21
N LYS A 755 -29.71 -4.18 -34.46
CA LYS A 755 -28.37 -4.66 -34.08
C LYS A 755 -28.33 -5.52 -32.81
N GLY A 756 -29.47 -5.73 -32.14
CA GLY A 756 -29.58 -6.56 -30.94
C GLY A 756 -28.85 -5.99 -29.71
N TRP A 757 -28.73 -4.67 -29.59
CA TRP A 757 -28.11 -3.99 -28.44
C TRP A 757 -29.02 -4.01 -27.20
N GLU A 758 -28.43 -3.86 -26.00
CA GLU A 758 -29.19 -3.89 -24.74
C GLU A 758 -30.20 -2.73 -24.59
N GLY A 759 -29.95 -1.64 -25.32
CA GLY A 759 -30.76 -0.42 -25.31
C GLY A 759 -29.92 0.82 -25.59
N VAL A 760 -30.43 1.97 -25.15
CA VAL A 760 -29.79 3.29 -25.30
C VAL A 760 -29.61 3.93 -23.93
N ILE A 761 -28.46 4.59 -23.72
CA ILE A 761 -28.19 5.40 -22.52
C ILE A 761 -28.26 6.88 -22.92
N LEU A 762 -29.01 7.66 -22.15
CA LEU A 762 -29.11 9.12 -22.27
C LEU A 762 -28.37 9.78 -21.12
N ARG A 763 -27.43 10.67 -21.46
CA ARG A 763 -26.63 11.48 -20.54
C ARG A 763 -26.97 12.95 -20.73
N LYS A 764 -27.32 13.64 -19.66
CA LYS A 764 -27.48 15.10 -19.71
C LYS A 764 -26.12 15.78 -19.70
N ASN A 765 -25.95 16.85 -20.48
CA ASN A 765 -24.69 17.57 -20.55
C ASN A 765 -24.30 18.24 -19.23
N VAL A 766 -25.29 18.84 -18.55
CA VAL A 766 -25.14 19.45 -17.23
C VAL A 766 -26.12 18.81 -16.24
N GLY A 767 -25.57 18.18 -15.19
CA GLY A 767 -26.33 17.55 -14.11
C GLY A 767 -26.10 16.05 -13.97
N ARG A 768 -26.74 15.43 -12.97
CA ARG A 768 -26.55 14.01 -12.60
C ARG A 768 -27.53 13.03 -13.28
N ASN A 769 -28.28 13.49 -14.29
CA ASN A 769 -29.35 12.69 -14.87
C ASN A 769 -28.79 11.72 -15.92
N LEU A 770 -28.92 10.43 -15.62
CA LEU A 770 -28.59 9.31 -16.49
C LEU A 770 -29.84 8.44 -16.65
N LEU A 771 -30.31 8.26 -17.87
CA LEU A 771 -31.47 7.43 -18.18
C LEU A 771 -31.04 6.25 -19.03
N LYS A 772 -31.62 5.09 -18.78
CA LYS A 772 -31.52 3.93 -19.68
C LYS A 772 -32.88 3.64 -20.29
N VAL A 773 -32.90 3.62 -21.62
CA VAL A 773 -34.07 3.26 -22.41
C VAL A 773 -33.85 1.83 -22.90
N LYS A 774 -34.75 0.94 -22.48
CA LYS A 774 -34.76 -0.47 -22.87
C LYS A 774 -36.16 -0.83 -23.33
N GLN A 775 -36.24 -1.56 -24.42
CA GLN A 775 -37.48 -2.19 -24.84
C GLN A 775 -37.54 -3.60 -24.26
N TRP A 776 -38.72 -3.99 -23.77
CA TRP A 776 -38.96 -5.29 -23.17
C TRP A 776 -40.00 -6.04 -24.00
N ASN A 777 -39.86 -7.36 -24.09
CA ASN A 777 -40.88 -8.23 -24.65
C ASN A 777 -41.69 -8.82 -23.49
N ASP A 778 -43.01 -8.75 -23.60
CA ASP A 778 -43.93 -9.37 -22.65
C ASP A 778 -44.54 -10.60 -23.35
N ALA A 779 -44.54 -11.76 -22.68
CA ALA A 779 -45.25 -12.95 -23.14
C ALA A 779 -45.94 -13.66 -21.97
N GLU A 780 -47.00 -14.39 -22.27
CA GLU A 780 -47.79 -15.12 -21.27
C GLU A 780 -47.32 -16.57 -21.19
N TYR A 781 -47.13 -17.07 -19.96
CA TYR A 781 -46.69 -18.44 -19.68
C TYR A 781 -47.52 -19.05 -18.57
N ILE A 782 -47.59 -20.38 -18.54
CA ILE A 782 -48.20 -21.11 -17.43
C ILE A 782 -47.09 -21.57 -16.48
N VAL A 783 -47.27 -21.33 -15.18
CA VAL A 783 -46.32 -21.81 -14.16
C VAL A 783 -46.44 -23.33 -14.03
N LYS A 784 -45.35 -24.04 -14.31
CA LYS A 784 -45.31 -25.52 -14.25
C LYS A 784 -44.81 -26.03 -12.91
N ASP A 785 -43.87 -25.32 -12.32
CA ASP A 785 -43.19 -25.74 -11.09
C ASP A 785 -42.69 -24.51 -10.31
N MET A 786 -42.34 -24.69 -9.03
CA MET A 786 -41.82 -23.62 -8.18
C MET A 786 -40.79 -24.12 -7.17
N GLU A 787 -39.86 -23.26 -6.81
CA GLU A 787 -38.82 -23.52 -5.82
C GLU A 787 -39.09 -22.70 -4.55
N ILE A 788 -38.98 -23.35 -3.38
CA ILE A 788 -39.17 -22.74 -2.07
C ILE A 788 -37.85 -22.82 -1.30
N GLY A 789 -37.41 -21.68 -0.76
CA GLY A 789 -36.19 -21.55 0.03
C GLY A 789 -36.40 -20.77 1.32
N MET A 790 -35.39 -20.74 2.18
CA MET A 790 -35.36 -19.91 3.39
C MET A 790 -34.83 -18.52 3.04
N MET A 791 -35.52 -17.46 3.47
CA MET A 791 -35.06 -16.07 3.32
C MET A 791 -35.30 -15.29 4.60
N ARG A 792 -34.31 -14.47 4.99
CA ARG A 792 -34.43 -13.57 6.13
C ARG A 792 -35.30 -12.36 5.79
N ILE A 793 -36.39 -12.17 6.52
CA ILE A 793 -37.30 -11.03 6.32
C ILE A 793 -36.62 -9.76 6.85
N PRO A 794 -36.46 -8.68 6.05
CA PRO A 794 -35.78 -7.46 6.48
C PRO A 794 -36.44 -6.77 7.68
N ASP A 795 -37.77 -6.84 7.77
CA ASP A 795 -38.55 -6.11 8.78
C ASP A 795 -38.55 -6.79 10.15
N THR A 796 -38.57 -8.13 10.19
CA THR A 796 -38.63 -8.91 11.43
C THR A 796 -37.30 -9.57 11.79
N GLY A 797 -36.39 -9.72 10.82
CA GLY A 797 -35.10 -10.37 11.00
C GLY A 797 -35.18 -11.89 11.20
N ILE A 798 -36.35 -12.50 11.02
CA ILE A 798 -36.61 -13.95 11.14
C ILE A 798 -36.46 -14.62 9.76
N ASP A 799 -35.91 -15.83 9.74
CA ASP A 799 -35.84 -16.65 8.53
C ASP A 799 -37.20 -17.33 8.28
N SER A 800 -37.80 -17.04 7.13
CA SER A 800 -39.10 -17.59 6.73
C SER A 800 -39.00 -18.34 5.41
N LYS A 801 -39.88 -19.31 5.19
CA LYS A 801 -40.02 -20.01 3.91
C LYS A 801 -40.65 -19.08 2.87
N VAL A 802 -40.00 -18.93 1.73
CA VAL A 802 -40.44 -18.05 0.64
C VAL A 802 -40.23 -18.71 -0.72
N VAL A 803 -41.02 -18.31 -1.72
CA VAL A 803 -40.79 -18.72 -3.12
C VAL A 803 -39.53 -18.04 -3.65
N THR A 804 -38.56 -18.81 -4.12
CA THR A 804 -37.33 -18.30 -4.74
C THR A 804 -37.51 -18.07 -6.23
N ALA A 805 -38.07 -19.06 -6.95
CA ALA A 805 -38.32 -19.00 -8.39
C ALA A 805 -39.55 -19.81 -8.81
N VAL A 806 -40.16 -19.42 -9.93
CA VAL A 806 -41.17 -20.21 -10.66
C VAL A 806 -40.62 -20.67 -11.99
N PHE A 807 -41.02 -21.84 -12.47
CA PHE A 807 -40.54 -22.41 -13.73
C PHE A 807 -41.63 -22.42 -14.79
N ILE A 808 -41.25 -21.97 -15.99
CA ILE A 808 -42.08 -21.93 -17.20
C ILE A 808 -41.43 -22.77 -18.31
N GLU A 809 -42.19 -23.12 -19.34
CA GLU A 809 -41.69 -23.81 -20.54
C GLU A 809 -41.59 -22.81 -21.72
N HIS A 810 -40.42 -22.75 -22.38
CA HIS A 810 -40.19 -21.90 -23.57
C HIS A 810 -39.66 -22.72 -24.77
N LYS A 811 -40.12 -22.37 -25.98
CA LYS A 811 -39.99 -23.04 -27.30
C LYS A 811 -38.73 -23.93 -27.52
N ASP A 812 -38.89 -25.03 -28.28
CA ASP A 812 -37.82 -25.79 -28.94
C ASP A 812 -37.69 -25.36 -30.43
N GLU A 813 -36.46 -25.21 -30.94
CA GLU A 813 -36.21 -24.96 -32.37
C GLU A 813 -36.30 -26.30 -33.14
N PRO A 814 -37.02 -26.42 -34.27
CA PRO A 814 -37.02 -27.63 -35.08
C PRO A 814 -35.70 -27.71 -35.88
N THR A 815 -34.75 -28.51 -35.44
CA THR A 815 -33.52 -28.79 -36.21
C THR A 815 -33.90 -29.59 -37.46
N SER A 816 -33.61 -29.02 -38.64
CA SER A 816 -33.91 -29.58 -39.96
C SER A 816 -33.05 -30.81 -40.30
N THR A 817 -33.02 -31.86 -39.48
CA THR A 817 -32.47 -33.18 -39.87
C THR A 817 -32.94 -34.30 -38.94
N SER A 818 -34.23 -34.62 -38.91
CA SER A 818 -34.65 -35.97 -38.49
C SER A 818 -35.99 -36.35 -39.11
N ARG A 819 -35.90 -37.30 -40.04
CA ARG A 819 -37.02 -38.07 -40.56
C ARG A 819 -37.64 -38.87 -39.40
N ILE A 820 -38.98 -38.85 -39.34
CA ILE A 820 -39.85 -39.96 -38.94
C ILE A 820 -39.55 -40.54 -37.54
N PHE A 821 -40.27 -40.10 -36.51
CA PHE A 821 -41.02 -40.93 -35.55
C PHE A 821 -41.48 -40.09 -34.32
N SER A 822 -42.79 -40.14 -34.06
CA SER A 822 -43.50 -39.72 -32.82
C SER A 822 -43.41 -38.25 -32.37
N CYS A 823 -44.50 -37.52 -32.57
CA CYS A 823 -44.82 -36.28 -31.87
C CYS A 823 -44.92 -36.56 -30.35
N ARG A 824 -43.94 -36.12 -29.56
CA ARG A 824 -44.10 -36.01 -28.09
C ARG A 824 -44.77 -34.66 -27.78
N PRO A 825 -45.92 -34.61 -27.06
CA PRO A 825 -46.68 -33.36 -26.89
C PRO A 825 -46.10 -32.32 -25.91
N ASN A 826 -44.94 -32.52 -25.30
CA ASN A 826 -44.41 -31.63 -24.25
C ASN A 826 -42.87 -31.64 -24.24
N SER A 827 -42.22 -30.97 -25.19
CA SER A 827 -40.80 -30.61 -25.06
C SER A 827 -40.67 -29.10 -25.22
N GLY A 828 -40.66 -28.40 -24.09
CA GLY A 828 -40.26 -27.01 -24.00
C GLY A 828 -39.19 -26.90 -22.93
N ASN A 829 -38.21 -26.04 -23.14
CA ASN A 829 -37.10 -25.89 -22.20
C ASN A 829 -37.59 -25.21 -20.92
N LYS A 830 -37.24 -25.79 -19.76
CA LYS A 830 -37.64 -25.29 -18.44
C LYS A 830 -36.80 -24.05 -18.06
N VAL A 831 -37.43 -22.89 -17.97
CA VAL A 831 -36.80 -21.61 -17.63
C VAL A 831 -37.25 -21.15 -16.24
N GLY A 832 -36.30 -20.84 -15.36
CA GLY A 832 -36.57 -20.33 -14.01
C GLY A 832 -36.70 -18.81 -13.97
N VAL A 833 -37.78 -18.30 -13.36
CA VAL A 833 -38.10 -16.89 -13.18
C VAL A 833 -38.13 -16.55 -11.70
N GLY A 834 -37.06 -15.91 -11.21
CA GLY A 834 -36.89 -15.58 -9.79
C GLY A 834 -37.19 -14.12 -9.42
N SER A 835 -37.40 -13.23 -10.38
CA SER A 835 -37.61 -11.79 -10.19
C SER A 835 -39.05 -11.37 -10.47
N GLY A 836 -39.55 -10.34 -9.77
CA GLY A 836 -40.90 -9.77 -9.98
C GLY A 836 -41.85 -9.88 -8.79
N PHE A 837 -41.57 -10.78 -7.84
CA PHE A 837 -42.40 -10.97 -6.65
C PHE A 837 -42.03 -10.03 -5.50
N SER A 838 -43.03 -9.42 -4.86
CA SER A 838 -42.87 -8.73 -3.57
C SER A 838 -42.59 -9.72 -2.43
N LEU A 839 -42.04 -9.24 -1.31
CA LEU A 839 -41.75 -10.11 -0.16
C LEU A 839 -43.02 -10.78 0.39
N SER A 840 -44.13 -10.04 0.44
CA SER A 840 -45.44 -10.54 0.85
C SER A 840 -45.98 -11.60 -0.11
N GLN A 841 -45.83 -11.40 -1.42
CA GLN A 841 -46.20 -12.41 -2.43
C GLN A 841 -45.39 -13.69 -2.28
N ARG A 842 -44.07 -13.59 -2.03
CA ARG A 842 -43.22 -14.78 -1.88
C ARG A 842 -43.56 -15.61 -0.64
N VAL A 843 -43.93 -14.98 0.47
CA VAL A 843 -44.40 -15.69 1.68
C VAL A 843 -45.77 -16.32 1.40
N ARG A 844 -46.71 -15.55 0.83
CA ARG A 844 -48.07 -16.01 0.51
C ARG A 844 -48.07 -17.21 -0.43
N TYR A 845 -47.27 -17.19 -1.50
CA TYR A 845 -47.17 -18.31 -2.44
C TYR A 845 -46.39 -19.50 -1.87
N ALA A 846 -45.51 -19.30 -0.89
CA ALA A 846 -44.83 -20.40 -0.22
C ALA A 846 -45.75 -21.11 0.78
N GLU A 847 -46.64 -20.38 1.44
CA GLU A 847 -47.68 -20.93 2.32
C GLU A 847 -48.83 -21.58 1.53
N ARG A 848 -49.16 -21.03 0.35
CA ARG A 848 -50.21 -21.54 -0.55
C ARG A 848 -49.72 -21.65 -1.99
N PRO A 849 -49.04 -22.76 -2.35
CA PRO A 849 -48.55 -23.03 -3.70
C PRO A 849 -49.65 -23.05 -4.78
N ASP A 850 -50.87 -23.44 -4.40
CA ASP A 850 -52.03 -23.58 -5.30
C ASP A 850 -52.45 -22.28 -5.98
N LEU A 851 -52.07 -21.13 -5.41
CA LEU A 851 -52.40 -19.80 -5.93
C LEU A 851 -51.60 -19.43 -7.19
N ILE A 852 -50.47 -20.09 -7.44
CA ILE A 852 -49.56 -19.75 -8.54
C ILE A 852 -49.27 -20.92 -9.48
N LEU A 853 -49.18 -22.15 -8.95
CA LEU A 853 -48.96 -23.34 -9.78
C LEU A 853 -50.13 -23.55 -10.75
N GLY A 854 -49.82 -23.72 -12.04
CA GLY A 854 -50.80 -23.92 -13.11
C GLY A 854 -51.55 -22.66 -13.55
N LYS A 855 -51.28 -21.49 -12.96
CA LYS A 855 -51.90 -20.21 -13.35
C LYS A 855 -51.08 -19.51 -14.45
N PRO A 856 -51.72 -18.72 -15.33
CA PRO A 856 -51.01 -17.90 -16.28
C PRO A 856 -50.30 -16.73 -15.57
N ILE A 857 -49.10 -16.42 -16.04
CA ILE A 857 -48.30 -15.27 -15.61
C ILE A 857 -47.78 -14.53 -16.84
N THR A 858 -47.70 -13.20 -16.75
CA THR A 858 -47.02 -12.40 -17.77
C THR A 858 -45.55 -12.29 -17.38
N VAL A 859 -44.68 -12.90 -18.17
CA VAL A 859 -43.23 -12.80 -18.00
C VAL A 859 -42.69 -11.80 -18.99
N ARG A 860 -42.04 -10.78 -18.44
CA ARG A 860 -41.27 -9.79 -19.17
C ARG A 860 -39.84 -10.28 -19.32
N TYR A 861 -39.32 -10.29 -20.54
CA TYR A 861 -37.94 -10.69 -20.83
C TYR A 861 -37.28 -9.76 -21.86
N PHE A 862 -35.95 -9.74 -21.85
CA PHE A 862 -35.18 -8.83 -22.69
C PHE A 862 -34.97 -9.38 -24.11
N ALA A 863 -34.45 -10.60 -24.21
CA ALA A 863 -34.22 -11.30 -25.47
C ALA A 863 -34.24 -12.81 -25.23
N GLU A 864 -34.39 -13.59 -26.30
CA GLU A 864 -34.14 -15.03 -26.25
C GLU A 864 -32.62 -15.28 -26.31
N SER A 865 -32.12 -16.25 -25.53
CA SER A 865 -30.71 -16.63 -25.46
C SER A 865 -30.52 -18.09 -25.82
N LYS A 866 -29.58 -18.38 -26.73
CA LYS A 866 -29.14 -19.73 -27.06
C LYS A 866 -28.00 -20.13 -26.11
N THR A 867 -28.18 -21.19 -25.34
CA THR A 867 -27.15 -21.73 -24.47
C THR A 867 -26.64 -23.04 -25.07
N GLN A 868 -25.34 -23.14 -25.36
CA GLN A 868 -24.72 -24.41 -25.71
C GLN A 868 -24.52 -25.23 -24.44
N THR A 869 -25.30 -26.29 -24.24
CA THR A 869 -25.09 -27.20 -23.11
C THR A 869 -24.00 -28.20 -23.41
N SER A 870 -22.75 -27.88 -23.07
CA SER A 870 -21.70 -28.90 -22.95
C SER A 870 -22.00 -29.79 -21.74
N LYS A 871 -22.74 -30.89 -21.92
CA LYS A 871 -22.87 -31.92 -20.88
C LYS A 871 -21.49 -32.54 -20.65
N LYS A 872 -20.75 -32.03 -19.66
CA LYS A 872 -19.56 -32.70 -19.10
C LYS A 872 -20.01 -34.04 -18.49
N LYS A 873 -20.02 -35.12 -19.29
CA LYS A 873 -20.05 -36.50 -18.79
C LYS A 873 -18.76 -36.73 -18.00
N ARG A 874 -18.85 -36.58 -16.67
CA ARG A 874 -17.92 -37.26 -15.76
C ARG A 874 -18.15 -38.76 -15.97
N ASN A 875 -17.14 -39.44 -16.50
CA ASN A 875 -17.03 -40.89 -16.72
C ASN A 875 -17.70 -41.45 -17.99
N ALA A 876 -16.97 -41.42 -19.11
CA ALA A 876 -16.84 -42.54 -20.04
C ALA A 876 -15.72 -42.21 -21.05
N LYS A 877 -14.72 -43.08 -21.17
CA LYS A 877 -13.79 -43.08 -22.30
C LYS A 877 -14.57 -43.56 -23.53
N ASN A 878 -14.46 -42.81 -24.63
CA ASN A 878 -14.96 -43.07 -25.99
C ASN A 878 -16.40 -42.62 -26.27
N SER A 879 -16.53 -41.58 -27.12
CA SER A 879 -17.49 -41.49 -28.23
C SER A 879 -17.34 -40.13 -28.92
N GLU A 880 -17.02 -40.14 -30.22
CA GLU A 880 -16.80 -38.97 -31.10
C GLU A 880 -18.08 -38.33 -31.64
N ASP A 881 -19.27 -38.74 -31.21
CA ASP A 881 -20.53 -38.17 -31.68
C ASP A 881 -21.25 -37.43 -30.55
N ALA A 882 -21.02 -36.12 -30.43
CA ALA A 882 -21.81 -35.22 -29.59
C ALA A 882 -22.36 -34.10 -30.48
N GLU A 883 -23.60 -34.25 -30.94
CA GLU A 883 -24.35 -33.15 -31.54
C GLU A 883 -24.69 -32.12 -30.46
N ASP A 884 -24.26 -30.88 -30.68
CA ASP A 884 -24.53 -29.74 -29.79
C ASP A 884 -26.02 -29.34 -29.86
N GLU A 885 -26.85 -29.85 -28.96
CA GLU A 885 -28.22 -29.34 -28.76
C GLU A 885 -28.17 -27.91 -28.20
N ALA A 886 -28.60 -26.92 -28.99
CA ALA A 886 -28.73 -25.54 -28.56
C ALA A 886 -30.03 -25.35 -27.78
N VAL A 887 -29.94 -25.07 -26.47
CA VAL A 887 -31.10 -24.87 -25.59
C VAL A 887 -31.52 -23.40 -25.59
N MET A 888 -32.79 -23.13 -25.88
CA MET A 888 -33.37 -21.78 -25.84
C MET A 888 -33.79 -21.40 -24.43
N SER A 889 -33.42 -20.20 -23.97
CA SER A 889 -33.78 -19.65 -22.66
C SER A 889 -34.13 -18.16 -22.76
N LEU A 890 -34.71 -17.59 -21.71
CA LEU A 890 -35.05 -16.17 -21.65
C LEU A 890 -33.98 -15.39 -20.87
N ARG A 891 -33.58 -14.23 -21.40
CA ARG A 891 -32.63 -13.33 -20.73
C ARG A 891 -33.37 -12.35 -19.83
N PHE A 892 -33.00 -12.33 -18.54
CA PHE A 892 -33.61 -11.49 -17.48
C PHE A 892 -35.14 -11.61 -17.36
N PRO A 893 -35.71 -12.83 -17.26
CA PRO A 893 -37.15 -12.98 -17.13
C PRO A 893 -37.61 -12.44 -15.77
N THR A 894 -38.67 -11.64 -15.79
CA THR A 894 -39.27 -11.03 -14.62
C THR A 894 -40.78 -11.20 -14.69
N VAL A 895 -41.38 -11.71 -13.62
CA VAL A 895 -42.85 -11.76 -13.51
C VAL A 895 -43.35 -10.33 -13.42
N LYS A 896 -44.10 -9.91 -14.44
CA LYS A 896 -44.72 -8.59 -14.50
C LYS A 896 -46.09 -8.63 -13.82
N MET A 897 -46.86 -9.69 -14.07
CA MET A 897 -48.22 -9.87 -13.57
C MET A 897 -48.52 -11.34 -13.31
N VAL A 898 -49.33 -11.62 -12.30
CA VAL A 898 -49.86 -12.95 -11.99
C VAL A 898 -51.37 -12.87 -12.10
N TYR A 899 -51.99 -13.80 -12.82
CA TYR A 899 -53.43 -13.85 -12.99
C TYR A 899 -54.04 -14.77 -11.93
N GLU A 900 -54.58 -14.19 -10.85
CA GLU A 900 -55.38 -14.91 -9.84
C GLU A 900 -56.85 -14.90 -10.29
N ASP A 901 -57.44 -16.08 -10.50
CA ASP A 901 -58.87 -16.30 -10.79
C ASP A 901 -59.51 -15.39 -11.86
N GLY A 902 -58.76 -15.09 -12.93
CA GLY A 902 -59.25 -14.33 -14.08
C GLY A 902 -59.36 -12.82 -13.85
N VAL A 903 -58.95 -12.31 -12.69
CA VAL A 903 -58.91 -10.88 -12.38
C VAL A 903 -57.47 -10.37 -12.43
N ARG A 904 -57.28 -9.22 -13.08
CA ARG A 904 -55.99 -8.53 -13.15
C ARG A 904 -55.66 -7.98 -11.77
N ASP A 905 -54.74 -8.61 -11.05
CA ASP A 905 -54.13 -7.99 -9.87
C ASP A 905 -53.07 -7.00 -10.39
N VAL A 906 -53.31 -5.70 -10.17
CA VAL A 906 -52.49 -4.57 -10.68
C VAL A 906 -51.40 -4.20 -9.68
#